data_AF-A0A3N6HXU6-F1
#
_entry.id   AF-A0A3N6HXU6-F1
#
_cell.length_a   1.000
_cell.length_b   1.000
_cell.length_c   1.000
_cell.angle_alpha   90.00
_cell.angle_beta   90.00
_cell.angle_gamma   90.00
#
_symmetry.space_group_name_H-M   'P 1'
#
loop_
_entity.id
_entity.type
_entity.pdbx_description
1 polymer ?
#
loop_
_entity_poly.entity_id
_entity_poly.type
_entity_poly.pdbx_seq_one_letter_code
_entity_poly.pdbx_strand_id
1 'polypeptide(L)'
;MIRVSRTVTAALAVLTLTMGWPELARASPQPAHPQRSAEFISSISRGEPDGRLPADWRITGTGAGRELVWTSPDPVPMGDARVEFYTGERLLGRPVAAQDRRTFRMKLDGVRLGPVTGLKALAGGRRLDESGARRAPDARRAAEAAKPTAPLPANPVDPGVPGKYRTVSGEYTLKSVRLPGFSAPVEMRAAVVSPAGAPGRRPLALFLHGRHYTCFNAKGDQGMSWPCEAGTRPVPSHRGYLRDQKLLASQGYVTVSISANGINGQDDAADDGGAQARSSLVRLHLARWADWATHRSAAPAAVRAAPPADMSRVLLVGHSRGGEGVNRAALDSLSRPPADQDGYRGPVRWHIRGTVLIGPTVFGQNPVPDVPSMTVLPGCDGDVSDLQGQIYVDGTRGVSRGAALHSAVYMVGANHNFFNSEWTPGQAEAPADDDFWDDDTPDPVCSPGKKARLTATSQQRAGATYIAAAARLFVAGDDRVRPLLDGSDRRAPSAGPARVLTHAVGGKRTPAFLPDTSTAVTGGRVCAQVDTDPGRACLPPEGDAVSPHFAMWETPREPGRHAVAMRWSKPGGAVRIRPARAVSVAGADSLALRVIVPPNTTGTRLDIALTDTSGRRATLGGARIDGLPGSDRTASYWGREIRVPLSASVRSKVDLKHVKSLELTPRSGSGQAWLVDAWGWRPGTPAVRAASLPRVDIGHLKVSEGDSGVRTYRVPVRVSGHGSGRVRLFVSDPGEAEPVYRTVTVRPGSHDIDVPVEVRGNTRFGYDITHSVFVKAVRGAVVGSHLGGLTVQNDDPMPTVEVKPVADRVTEGQSLRWRISLSAVADVDIDSAGFEIQPVGAGPELSTLDVDGTWLKETFDESPDPARPLSKVSEPSFLPAFVPAGKLSTEVAVPTVRDGLKEPEESLRMQLMTYDDSWEPQEGPVFTGTVRDAP
;
A
#
# COMPACT_ATOMS: atom_id res chain seq x y z
N MET A 1 43.55 -29.76 -26.79
CA MET A 1 43.68 -30.05 -28.23
C MET A 1 43.09 -28.89 -29.00
N ILE A 2 43.92 -28.33 -29.88
CA ILE A 2 43.68 -27.17 -30.75
C ILE A 2 42.59 -27.50 -31.77
N ARG A 3 41.67 -26.55 -32.06
CA ARG A 3 41.40 -26.05 -33.42
C ARG A 3 40.39 -24.90 -33.42
N VAL A 4 40.96 -23.74 -33.71
CA VAL A 4 40.35 -22.54 -34.30
C VAL A 4 40.04 -22.81 -35.78
N SER A 5 39.02 -22.14 -36.34
CA SER A 5 38.93 -21.59 -37.73
C SER A 5 37.45 -21.52 -38.17
N ARG A 6 36.90 -20.54 -38.88
CA ARG A 6 37.30 -19.22 -39.43
C ARG A 6 36.05 -18.58 -40.07
N THR A 7 35.95 -17.25 -39.97
CA THR A 7 35.53 -16.21 -40.96
C THR A 7 34.57 -16.55 -42.12
N VAL A 8 33.40 -15.90 -42.22
CA VAL A 8 33.06 -14.63 -42.96
C VAL A 8 32.75 -14.85 -44.46
N THR A 9 31.68 -14.18 -44.96
CA THR A 9 31.46 -13.48 -46.27
C THR A 9 29.95 -13.61 -46.62
N ALA A 10 29.05 -12.62 -46.47
CA ALA A 10 28.82 -11.33 -47.16
C ALA A 10 28.12 -11.42 -48.54
N ALA A 11 27.10 -10.53 -48.69
CA ALA A 11 26.57 -9.87 -49.89
C ALA A 11 25.35 -10.42 -50.66
N LEU A 12 24.21 -9.73 -50.44
CA LEU A 12 23.42 -8.89 -51.39
C LEU A 12 23.13 -9.35 -52.82
N ALA A 13 21.82 -9.30 -53.18
CA ALA A 13 21.17 -8.43 -54.19
C ALA A 13 20.03 -9.18 -54.93
N VAL A 14 18.99 -8.64 -55.58
CA VAL A 14 18.16 -7.41 -55.72
C VAL A 14 17.05 -7.82 -56.76
N LEU A 15 15.93 -7.07 -56.91
CA LEU A 15 15.06 -6.94 -58.13
C LEU A 15 13.96 -8.01 -58.33
N THR A 16 12.68 -7.76 -58.69
CA THR A 16 11.86 -6.55 -58.96
C THR A 16 10.42 -6.92 -59.43
N LEU A 17 9.48 -5.95 -59.35
CA LEU A 17 8.35 -5.63 -60.28
C LEU A 17 7.20 -6.69 -60.39
N THR A 18 5.89 -6.42 -60.59
CA THR A 18 5.03 -5.22 -60.78
C THR A 18 3.55 -5.63 -60.84
N MET A 19 2.69 -4.70 -60.41
CA MET A 19 1.40 -4.26 -60.99
C MET A 19 0.23 -5.23 -61.26
N GLY A 20 -0.94 -4.79 -60.79
CA GLY A 20 -2.27 -5.17 -61.29
C GLY A 20 -3.40 -4.47 -60.52
N TRP A 21 -3.72 -3.24 -60.90
CA TRP A 21 -5.04 -2.59 -60.68
C TRP A 21 -5.81 -2.63 -62.01
N PRO A 22 -7.16 -2.67 -61.99
CA PRO A 22 -7.96 -1.43 -62.15
C PRO A 22 -9.22 -1.44 -61.25
N GLU A 23 -9.60 -0.36 -60.55
CA GLU A 23 -10.27 0.89 -60.99
C GLU A 23 -11.63 0.73 -61.71
N LEU A 24 -12.65 1.43 -61.18
CA LEU A 24 -13.57 2.36 -61.87
C LEU A 24 -14.49 3.00 -60.78
N ALA A 25 -14.25 4.24 -60.38
CA ALA A 25 -14.84 5.50 -60.91
C ALA A 25 -16.28 5.73 -60.40
N ARG A 26 -16.63 6.82 -59.70
CA ARG A 26 -16.69 8.25 -60.08
C ARG A 26 -17.07 9.04 -58.81
N ALA A 27 -16.88 10.35 -58.61
CA ALA A 27 -16.22 11.45 -59.31
C ALA A 27 -16.11 12.62 -58.29
N SER A 28 -15.08 13.45 -58.48
CA SER A 28 -14.82 14.74 -57.80
C SER A 28 -15.78 15.86 -58.26
N PRO A 29 -15.70 17.14 -57.79
CA PRO A 29 -14.55 18.02 -58.01
C PRO A 29 -14.13 18.95 -56.84
N GLN A 30 -12.81 19.03 -56.72
CA GLN A 30 -11.92 20.08 -56.20
C GLN A 30 -12.22 21.49 -56.80
N PRO A 31 -11.64 22.64 -56.33
CA PRO A 31 -10.18 22.92 -56.32
C PRO A 31 -9.64 23.68 -55.08
N ALA A 32 -8.44 23.40 -54.57
CA ALA A 32 -7.08 23.62 -55.10
C ALA A 32 -6.62 25.09 -54.94
N HIS A 33 -5.41 25.44 -54.49
CA HIS A 33 -4.09 25.04 -54.98
C HIS A 33 -2.96 25.64 -54.08
N PRO A 34 -1.65 25.34 -54.32
CA PRO A 34 -0.73 24.92 -53.26
C PRO A 34 0.71 25.52 -53.37
N GLN A 35 1.64 24.95 -52.58
CA GLN A 35 3.10 24.84 -52.81
C GLN A 35 3.91 26.16 -52.77
N ARG A 36 5.16 26.26 -52.30
CA ARG A 36 6.27 25.40 -51.81
C ARG A 36 7.30 26.44 -51.29
N SER A 37 8.18 26.19 -50.33
CA SER A 37 9.48 25.54 -50.56
C SER A 37 10.40 25.60 -49.32
N ALA A 38 11.25 24.58 -49.21
CA ALA A 38 12.57 24.48 -48.52
C ALA A 38 12.61 24.58 -46.97
N GLU A 39 12.84 23.50 -46.22
CA GLU A 39 14.10 22.74 -45.96
C GLU A 39 15.07 23.33 -44.90
N PHE A 40 15.15 22.58 -43.79
CA PHE A 40 16.23 22.41 -42.79
C PHE A 40 16.67 23.58 -41.89
N ILE A 41 16.43 23.43 -40.57
CA ILE A 41 17.44 23.20 -39.52
C ILE A 41 16.77 22.54 -38.28
N SER A 42 17.48 21.55 -37.74
CA SER A 42 17.30 20.79 -36.50
C SER A 42 16.69 21.54 -35.29
N SER A 43 15.67 20.94 -34.66
CA SER A 43 15.58 20.90 -33.20
C SER A 43 14.83 19.65 -32.73
N ILE A 44 15.60 18.74 -32.13
CA ILE A 44 15.17 17.58 -31.35
C ILE A 44 14.39 18.12 -30.15
N SER A 45 13.05 17.99 -30.15
CA SER A 45 12.25 18.33 -28.97
C SER A 45 12.36 17.20 -27.95
N ARG A 46 13.16 17.44 -26.90
CA ARG A 46 13.11 16.70 -25.64
C ARG A 46 11.87 17.20 -24.89
N GLY A 47 10.98 16.28 -24.52
CA GLY A 47 9.71 16.61 -23.89
C GLY A 47 9.85 17.40 -22.59
N GLU A 48 9.19 18.55 -22.53
CA GLU A 48 8.84 19.31 -21.32
C GLU A 48 7.64 18.65 -20.61
N PRO A 49 7.55 18.69 -19.26
CA PRO A 49 6.39 18.23 -18.51
C PRO A 49 5.44 19.38 -18.16
N ASP A 50 4.81 20.03 -19.14
CA ASP A 50 3.78 21.05 -18.88
C ASP A 50 2.36 20.45 -18.90
N GLY A 51 1.90 20.08 -17.72
CA GLY A 51 0.48 20.00 -17.39
C GLY A 51 0.24 20.84 -16.15
N ARG A 52 -0.94 21.43 -16.01
CA ARG A 52 -1.32 22.11 -14.76
C ARG A 52 -1.62 21.08 -13.67
N LEU A 53 -1.17 21.35 -12.44
CA LEU A 53 -1.49 20.50 -11.28
C LEU A 53 -3.01 20.41 -11.10
N PRO A 54 -3.56 19.25 -10.68
CA PRO A 54 -4.98 19.16 -10.35
C PRO A 54 -5.38 20.14 -9.25
N ALA A 55 -6.65 20.49 -9.17
CA ALA A 55 -7.18 21.30 -8.06
C ALA A 55 -6.81 20.66 -6.71
N ASP A 56 -6.57 21.48 -5.69
CA ASP A 56 -6.12 21.06 -4.34
C ASP A 56 -4.68 20.52 -4.24
N TRP A 57 -4.00 20.33 -5.37
CA TRP A 57 -2.58 20.06 -5.44
C TRP A 57 -1.81 21.35 -5.74
N ARG A 58 -0.76 21.57 -4.99
CA ARG A 58 0.20 22.64 -5.24
C ARG A 58 1.59 22.14 -4.95
N ILE A 59 2.55 22.78 -5.59
CA ILE A 59 3.93 22.63 -5.20
C ILE A 59 4.23 23.85 -4.33
N THR A 60 4.62 23.62 -3.08
CA THR A 60 5.04 24.69 -2.18
C THR A 60 6.51 24.54 -1.89
N GLY A 61 7.14 25.67 -1.60
CA GLY A 61 8.58 25.72 -1.76
C GLY A 61 8.97 25.44 -3.21
N THR A 62 10.23 25.61 -3.47
CA THR A 62 10.89 25.44 -4.75
C THR A 62 12.21 24.74 -4.40
N GLY A 63 13.20 24.54 -5.26
CA GLY A 63 14.48 24.05 -4.71
C GLY A 63 14.50 22.66 -4.04
N ALA A 64 15.43 22.51 -3.09
CA ALA A 64 15.64 21.29 -2.28
C ALA A 64 14.59 21.09 -1.16
N GLY A 65 13.70 22.06 -0.96
CA GLY A 65 12.54 21.98 -0.07
C GLY A 65 11.25 22.14 -0.86
N ARG A 66 11.29 21.84 -2.16
CA ARG A 66 10.10 21.71 -2.99
C ARG A 66 9.28 20.57 -2.43
N GLU A 67 8.08 20.88 -1.97
CA GLU A 67 7.14 19.92 -1.45
C GLU A 67 5.96 19.82 -2.40
N LEU A 68 5.61 18.60 -2.78
CA LEU A 68 4.29 18.32 -3.31
C LEU A 68 3.32 18.38 -2.14
N VAL A 69 2.32 19.25 -2.25
CA VAL A 69 1.33 19.46 -1.21
C VAL A 69 -0.05 19.20 -1.78
N TRP A 70 -0.78 18.33 -1.10
CA TRP A 70 -2.20 18.11 -1.35
C TRP A 70 -2.99 18.58 -0.12
N THR A 71 -4.07 19.33 -0.35
CA THR A 71 -4.94 19.82 0.72
C THR A 71 -6.34 19.24 0.56
N SER A 72 -6.72 18.32 1.44
CA SER A 72 -8.07 17.76 1.43
C SER A 72 -9.11 18.83 1.86
N PRO A 73 -10.29 18.89 1.21
CA PRO A 73 -11.37 19.81 1.61
C PRO A 73 -11.88 19.52 3.02
N ASP A 74 -11.89 18.24 3.40
CA ASP A 74 -12.27 17.76 4.73
C ASP A 74 -11.08 17.14 5.46
N PRO A 75 -11.04 17.16 6.81
CA PRO A 75 -9.99 16.47 7.55
C PRO A 75 -10.00 14.98 7.22
N VAL A 76 -8.88 14.44 6.76
CA VAL A 76 -8.71 13.01 6.53
C VAL A 76 -8.67 12.33 7.89
N PRO A 77 -9.62 11.42 8.20
CA PRO A 77 -9.61 10.70 9.47
C PRO A 77 -8.30 9.95 9.68
N MET A 78 -7.85 9.86 10.93
CA MET A 78 -6.62 9.14 11.22
C MET A 78 -6.86 7.63 11.10
N GLY A 79 -6.32 7.09 10.01
CA GLY A 79 -6.26 5.67 9.74
C GLY A 79 -4.87 5.07 9.95
N ASP A 80 -4.83 3.77 9.84
CA ASP A 80 -3.67 2.92 9.75
C ASP A 80 -3.03 2.92 8.37
N ALA A 81 -3.84 3.01 7.31
CA ALA A 81 -3.35 3.20 5.96
C ALA A 81 -2.54 4.51 5.87
N ARG A 82 -1.38 4.42 5.21
CA ARG A 82 -0.57 5.59 4.92
C ARG A 82 -1.17 6.35 3.77
N VAL A 83 -1.19 7.68 3.89
CA VAL A 83 -1.37 8.51 2.71
C VAL A 83 -0.12 8.40 1.87
N GLU A 84 -0.31 8.18 0.58
CA GLU A 84 0.72 7.96 -0.42
C GLU A 84 0.40 8.81 -1.65
N PHE A 85 1.42 9.44 -2.22
CA PHE A 85 1.28 10.21 -3.45
C PHE A 85 1.75 9.38 -4.64
N TYR A 86 0.94 9.36 -5.70
CA TYR A 86 1.21 8.62 -6.92
C TYR A 86 1.16 9.54 -8.13
N THR A 87 1.84 9.15 -9.20
CA THR A 87 1.61 9.64 -10.57
C THR A 87 1.28 8.45 -11.47
N GLY A 88 0.06 8.42 -12.01
CA GLY A 88 -0.49 7.20 -12.59
C GLY A 88 -0.52 6.07 -11.55
N GLU A 89 0.29 5.04 -11.76
CA GLU A 89 0.45 3.87 -10.88
C GLU A 89 1.81 3.85 -10.16
N ARG A 90 2.65 4.86 -10.36
CA ARG A 90 3.98 4.95 -9.74
C ARG A 90 3.89 5.71 -8.41
N LEU A 91 4.33 5.07 -7.33
CA LEU A 91 4.50 5.73 -6.03
C LEU A 91 5.57 6.81 -6.12
N LEU A 92 5.20 8.04 -5.82
CA LEU A 92 6.13 9.17 -5.67
C LEU A 92 6.76 9.19 -4.28
N GLY A 93 5.96 8.88 -3.25
CA GLY A 93 6.40 8.84 -1.86
C GLY A 93 5.26 8.98 -0.86
N ARG A 94 5.63 9.20 0.40
CA ARG A 94 4.72 9.25 1.55
C ARG A 94 4.76 10.64 2.18
N PRO A 95 3.71 11.46 2.03
CA PRO A 95 3.67 12.77 2.67
C PRO A 95 3.57 12.68 4.19
N VAL A 96 4.07 13.72 4.85
CA VAL A 96 3.82 14.01 6.26
C VAL A 96 2.49 14.77 6.37
N ALA A 97 1.61 14.29 7.24
CA ALA A 97 0.36 14.97 7.55
C ALA A 97 0.61 16.16 8.49
N ALA A 98 0.03 17.31 8.18
CA ALA A 98 0.00 18.45 9.09
C ALA A 98 -1.01 18.23 10.23
N GLN A 99 -0.90 19.04 11.29
CA GLN A 99 -1.79 18.95 12.46
C GLN A 99 -3.26 19.21 12.13
N ASP A 100 -3.55 19.94 11.06
CA ASP A 100 -4.91 20.23 10.56
C ASP A 100 -5.62 18.98 9.98
N ARG A 101 -4.87 17.88 9.74
CA ARG A 101 -5.32 16.64 9.08
C ARG A 101 -5.89 16.84 7.68
N ARG A 102 -5.62 17.99 7.06
CA ARG A 102 -6.03 18.34 5.71
C ARG A 102 -4.84 18.44 4.78
N THR A 103 -3.74 18.98 5.28
CA THR A 103 -2.57 19.26 4.46
C THR A 103 -1.55 18.14 4.56
N PHE A 104 -1.16 17.59 3.40
CA PHE A 104 -0.18 16.51 3.28
C PHE A 104 1.00 17.01 2.45
N ARG A 105 2.21 16.95 3.01
CA ARG A 105 3.43 17.52 2.42
C ARG A 105 4.48 16.44 2.17
N MET A 106 4.96 16.33 0.95
CA MET A 106 6.01 15.39 0.57
C MET A 106 7.13 16.12 -0.13
N LYS A 107 8.36 16.04 0.41
CA LYS A 107 9.54 16.58 -0.26
C LYS A 107 9.78 15.91 -1.60
N LEU A 108 10.15 16.70 -2.60
CA LEU A 108 10.42 16.28 -3.97
C LEU A 108 11.92 16.10 -4.25
N ASP A 109 12.71 15.69 -3.26
CA ASP A 109 14.15 15.39 -3.28
C ASP A 109 14.56 14.55 -4.51
N GLY A 110 14.80 15.20 -5.66
CA GLY A 110 15.11 14.54 -6.93
C GLY A 110 13.94 13.74 -7.55
N VAL A 111 12.72 13.88 -7.02
CA VAL A 111 11.53 13.15 -7.50
C VAL A 111 11.00 13.80 -8.78
N ARG A 112 11.21 13.17 -9.93
CA ARG A 112 10.51 13.57 -11.17
C ARG A 112 9.03 13.26 -11.02
N LEU A 113 8.16 14.26 -11.15
CA LEU A 113 6.70 14.09 -11.02
C LEU A 113 6.06 13.35 -12.21
N GLY A 114 6.69 13.36 -13.38
CA GLY A 114 6.06 12.87 -14.61
C GLY A 114 4.85 13.75 -15.01
N PRO A 115 3.90 13.22 -15.80
CA PRO A 115 2.68 13.96 -16.15
C PRO A 115 1.85 14.26 -14.91
N VAL A 116 1.73 15.54 -14.54
CA VAL A 116 1.05 15.94 -13.30
C VAL A 116 -0.47 15.73 -13.32
N THR A 117 -1.05 15.53 -14.51
CA THR A 117 -2.46 15.16 -14.68
C THR A 117 -2.78 13.78 -14.09
N GLY A 118 -1.77 12.95 -13.85
CA GLY A 118 -1.89 11.64 -13.23
C GLY A 118 -1.73 11.62 -11.71
N LEU A 119 -1.63 12.77 -11.04
CA LEU A 119 -1.47 12.81 -9.58
C LEU A 119 -2.67 12.20 -8.85
N LYS A 120 -2.38 11.41 -7.81
CA LYS A 120 -3.37 10.75 -6.96
C LYS A 120 -2.87 10.74 -5.51
N ALA A 121 -3.77 11.00 -4.56
CA ALA A 121 -3.52 10.80 -3.13
C ALA A 121 -4.30 9.56 -2.72
N LEU A 122 -3.60 8.50 -2.34
CA LEU A 122 -4.21 7.22 -1.98
C LEU A 122 -3.99 6.92 -0.50
N ALA A 123 -4.96 6.28 0.15
CA ALA A 123 -4.79 5.62 1.44
C ALA A 123 -5.42 4.23 1.40
N GLY A 124 -4.61 3.18 1.54
CA GLY A 124 -5.11 1.80 1.56
C GLY A 124 -5.87 1.43 0.29
N GLY A 125 -5.45 1.96 -0.86
CA GLY A 125 -6.09 1.80 -2.17
C GLY A 125 -7.25 2.78 -2.47
N ARG A 126 -7.77 3.50 -1.47
CA ARG A 126 -8.81 4.53 -1.67
C ARG A 126 -8.19 5.82 -2.19
N ARG A 127 -8.74 6.37 -3.27
CA ARG A 127 -8.41 7.72 -3.73
C ARG A 127 -9.08 8.79 -2.88
N LEU A 128 -8.29 9.73 -2.39
CA LEU A 128 -8.71 10.80 -1.49
C LEU A 128 -8.87 12.15 -2.20
N ASP A 129 -8.16 12.38 -3.30
CA ASP A 129 -8.08 13.66 -4.02
C ASP A 129 -9.10 13.80 -5.18
N GLU A 130 -10.12 12.95 -5.23
CA GLU A 130 -11.18 13.02 -6.22
C GLU A 130 -12.48 13.46 -5.55
N SER A 131 -13.02 14.62 -5.96
CA SER A 131 -14.36 15.03 -5.55
C SER A 131 -15.38 14.06 -6.14
N GLY A 132 -16.38 13.66 -5.33
CA GLY A 132 -17.39 12.67 -5.71
C GLY A 132 -18.16 12.95 -7.01
N ALA A 133 -18.00 14.14 -7.59
CA ALA A 133 -18.63 14.60 -8.83
C ALA A 133 -17.92 14.16 -10.13
N ARG A 134 -16.67 13.67 -10.11
CA ARG A 134 -15.95 13.23 -11.33
C ARG A 134 -16.04 11.73 -11.64
N ARG A 135 -16.83 10.99 -10.89
CA ARG A 135 -17.23 9.62 -11.27
C ARG A 135 -18.24 9.70 -12.40
N ALA A 136 -17.76 9.67 -13.65
CA ALA A 136 -18.63 9.36 -14.77
C ALA A 136 -19.33 8.02 -14.45
N PRO A 137 -20.67 7.99 -14.37
CA PRO A 137 -21.39 6.77 -14.06
C PRO A 137 -21.29 5.88 -15.28
N ASP A 138 -20.28 5.02 -15.32
CA ASP A 138 -20.25 3.96 -16.30
C ASP A 138 -21.44 3.06 -15.96
N ALA A 139 -22.43 3.06 -16.85
CA ALA A 139 -23.82 2.67 -16.61
C ALA A 139 -24.00 1.16 -16.38
N ARG A 140 -23.34 0.59 -15.39
CA ARG A 140 -23.79 -0.61 -14.70
C ARG A 140 -24.60 -0.13 -13.52
N ARG A 141 -25.93 -0.26 -13.61
CA ARG A 141 -26.83 -0.14 -12.44
C ARG A 141 -26.09 -0.65 -11.21
N ALA A 142 -25.93 0.19 -10.18
CA ALA A 142 -25.45 -0.25 -8.87
C ALA A 142 -26.21 -1.53 -8.54
N ALA A 143 -25.55 -2.68 -8.68
CA ALA A 143 -26.22 -3.94 -8.54
C ALA A 143 -26.68 -3.99 -7.09
N GLU A 144 -27.99 -4.20 -6.87
CA GLU A 144 -28.50 -4.38 -5.51
C GLU A 144 -27.64 -5.42 -4.81
N ALA A 145 -27.17 -5.10 -3.60
CA ALA A 145 -26.29 -5.98 -2.84
C ALA A 145 -26.88 -7.40 -2.82
N ALA A 146 -26.09 -8.40 -3.19
CA ALA A 146 -26.61 -9.75 -3.33
C ALA A 146 -27.28 -10.23 -2.03
N LYS A 147 -28.47 -10.82 -2.17
CA LYS A 147 -29.22 -11.35 -1.03
C LYS A 147 -28.36 -12.36 -0.25
N PRO A 148 -28.37 -12.32 1.10
CA PRO A 148 -27.62 -13.27 1.90
C PRO A 148 -27.95 -14.72 1.53
N THR A 149 -26.93 -15.51 1.22
CA THR A 149 -27.07 -16.95 0.99
C THR A 149 -27.40 -17.64 2.32
N ALA A 150 -27.96 -18.86 2.26
CA ALA A 150 -28.25 -19.65 3.46
C ALA A 150 -27.02 -19.77 4.40
N PRO A 151 -27.21 -19.78 5.74
CA PRO A 151 -26.11 -19.91 6.69
C PRO A 151 -25.30 -21.20 6.45
N LEU A 152 -23.98 -21.08 6.44
CA LEU A 152 -23.06 -22.24 6.38
C LEU A 152 -23.32 -23.19 7.55
N PRO A 153 -23.19 -24.52 7.42
CA PRO A 153 -23.38 -25.46 8.52
C PRO A 153 -22.56 -25.10 9.78
N ALA A 154 -23.13 -25.31 10.96
CA ALA A 154 -22.43 -25.07 12.22
C ALA A 154 -21.23 -26.02 12.38
N ASN A 155 -20.14 -25.50 12.96
CA ASN A 155 -19.04 -26.32 13.44
C ASN A 155 -19.43 -27.00 14.77
N PRO A 156 -19.05 -28.27 15.01
CA PRO A 156 -19.39 -28.98 16.25
C PRO A 156 -18.80 -28.35 17.51
N VAL A 157 -17.67 -27.66 17.40
CA VAL A 157 -17.06 -26.93 18.52
C VAL A 157 -17.22 -25.44 18.27
N ASP A 158 -17.90 -24.76 19.19
CA ASP A 158 -18.04 -23.30 19.16
C ASP A 158 -16.98 -22.64 20.07
N PRO A 159 -15.99 -21.94 19.50
CA PRO A 159 -14.95 -21.28 20.28
C PRO A 159 -15.43 -19.98 20.96
N GLY A 160 -16.60 -19.45 20.62
CA GLY A 160 -17.14 -18.23 21.24
C GLY A 160 -17.82 -18.46 22.59
N VAL A 161 -17.98 -19.73 23.01
CA VAL A 161 -18.57 -20.07 24.31
C VAL A 161 -17.56 -19.78 25.43
N PRO A 162 -17.94 -19.01 26.47
CA PRO A 162 -17.09 -18.79 27.64
C PRO A 162 -16.66 -20.11 28.30
N GLY A 163 -15.43 -20.14 28.81
CA GLY A 163 -14.93 -21.28 29.57
C GLY A 163 -15.37 -21.25 31.03
N LYS A 164 -14.90 -22.23 31.80
CA LYS A 164 -15.31 -22.44 33.21
C LYS A 164 -14.69 -21.47 34.23
N TYR A 165 -13.69 -20.69 33.85
CA TYR A 165 -12.98 -19.83 34.81
C TYR A 165 -13.65 -18.48 34.93
N ARG A 166 -13.79 -17.98 36.16
CA ARG A 166 -14.00 -16.54 36.41
C ARG A 166 -12.75 -15.77 35.98
N THR A 167 -12.89 -14.50 35.65
CA THR A 167 -11.78 -13.64 35.21
C THR A 167 -11.44 -12.58 36.25
N VAL A 168 -10.16 -12.28 36.40
CA VAL A 168 -9.65 -11.10 37.12
C VAL A 168 -8.93 -10.17 36.16
N SER A 169 -9.05 -8.87 36.41
CA SER A 169 -8.46 -7.83 35.56
C SER A 169 -7.58 -6.88 36.37
N GLY A 170 -6.62 -6.26 35.71
CA GLY A 170 -5.81 -5.18 36.26
C GLY A 170 -4.89 -4.57 35.19
N GLU A 171 -4.08 -3.59 35.56
CA GLU A 171 -3.12 -2.96 34.65
C GLU A 171 -1.72 -2.94 35.26
N TYR A 172 -0.72 -2.73 34.41
CA TYR A 172 0.60 -2.32 34.86
C TYR A 172 1.20 -1.26 33.94
N THR A 173 2.08 -0.47 34.53
CA THR A 173 2.94 0.49 33.84
C THR A 173 4.36 0.26 34.32
N LEU A 174 5.30 0.14 33.38
CA LEU A 174 6.74 0.06 33.65
C LEU A 174 7.42 1.33 33.13
N LYS A 175 8.72 1.44 33.39
CA LYS A 175 9.56 2.50 32.81
C LYS A 175 9.48 2.45 31.27
N SER A 176 9.18 3.60 30.66
CA SER A 176 9.21 3.79 29.20
C SER A 176 10.59 3.49 28.62
N VAL A 177 10.62 3.11 27.35
CA VAL A 177 11.83 2.63 26.66
C VAL A 177 12.08 3.44 25.38
N ARG A 178 13.34 3.76 25.10
CA ARG A 178 13.71 4.35 23.80
C ARG A 178 13.95 3.21 22.80
N LEU A 179 13.28 3.28 21.66
CA LEU A 179 13.45 2.33 20.56
C LEU A 179 14.34 2.95 19.46
N PRO A 180 15.09 2.14 18.70
CA PRO A 180 15.87 2.64 17.56
C PRO A 180 14.99 3.37 16.55
N GLY A 181 15.44 4.55 16.10
CA GLY A 181 14.69 5.39 15.15
C GLY A 181 13.63 6.31 15.78
N PHE A 182 13.40 6.23 17.10
CA PHE A 182 12.35 7.00 17.79
C PHE A 182 12.99 7.98 18.79
N SER A 183 12.66 9.27 18.65
CA SER A 183 13.25 10.35 19.45
C SER A 183 12.70 10.38 20.88
N ALA A 184 11.39 10.20 21.04
CA ALA A 184 10.71 10.11 22.32
C ALA A 184 10.59 8.65 22.79
N PRO A 185 10.79 8.36 24.08
CA PRO A 185 10.53 7.03 24.65
C PRO A 185 9.07 6.60 24.48
N VAL A 186 8.85 5.32 24.21
CA VAL A 186 7.53 4.70 24.11
C VAL A 186 7.12 4.07 25.44
N GLU A 187 5.83 4.07 25.72
CA GLU A 187 5.29 3.55 26.97
C GLU A 187 5.41 2.02 27.08
N MET A 188 5.59 1.52 28.31
CA MET A 188 5.51 0.10 28.64
C MET A 188 4.28 -0.14 29.53
N ARG A 189 3.08 -0.02 28.94
CA ARG A 189 1.79 -0.09 29.64
C ARG A 189 0.92 -1.22 29.09
N ALA A 190 0.17 -1.90 29.96
CA ALA A 190 -0.75 -2.93 29.51
C ALA A 190 -1.96 -3.18 30.43
N ALA A 191 -3.04 -3.66 29.83
CA ALA A 191 -4.20 -4.24 30.51
C ALA A 191 -4.10 -5.78 30.54
N VAL A 192 -4.31 -6.37 31.71
CA VAL A 192 -4.20 -7.81 31.96
C VAL A 192 -5.56 -8.35 32.33
N VAL A 193 -5.98 -9.44 31.68
CA VAL A 193 -7.14 -10.25 32.10
C VAL A 193 -6.71 -11.70 32.16
N SER A 194 -7.02 -12.38 33.25
CA SER A 194 -6.55 -13.75 33.48
C SER A 194 -7.59 -14.60 34.21
N PRO A 195 -7.51 -15.94 34.09
CA PRO A 195 -8.38 -16.84 34.84
C PRO A 195 -8.07 -16.78 36.34
N ALA A 196 -9.11 -16.64 37.15
CA ALA A 196 -9.03 -16.73 38.59
C ALA A 196 -8.85 -18.20 39.03
N GLY A 197 -7.82 -18.48 39.83
CA GLY A 197 -7.63 -19.79 40.46
C GLY A 197 -7.36 -20.96 39.50
N ALA A 198 -6.98 -20.70 38.24
CA ALA A 198 -6.62 -21.78 37.33
C ALA A 198 -5.30 -22.44 37.75
N PRO A 199 -5.23 -23.79 37.82
CA PRO A 199 -4.03 -24.49 38.25
C PRO A 199 -2.95 -24.48 37.15
N GLY A 200 -1.69 -24.51 37.59
CA GLY A 200 -0.51 -24.68 36.73
C GLY A 200 -0.21 -23.47 35.84
N ARG A 201 0.76 -23.66 34.93
CA ARG A 201 1.12 -22.64 33.94
C ARG A 201 0.05 -22.56 32.84
N ARG A 202 -0.32 -21.35 32.43
CA ARG A 202 -1.37 -21.10 31.44
C ARG A 202 -0.80 -20.42 30.20
N PRO A 203 -1.27 -20.76 28.98
CA PRO A 203 -0.82 -20.09 27.77
C PRO A 203 -1.04 -18.56 27.83
N LEU A 204 -0.15 -17.80 27.19
CA LEU A 204 -0.22 -16.35 27.13
C LEU A 204 -0.77 -15.89 25.78
N ALA A 205 -1.73 -14.97 25.78
CA ALA A 205 -2.16 -14.23 24.59
C ALA A 205 -1.80 -12.75 24.76
N LEU A 206 -0.94 -12.22 23.90
CA LEU A 206 -0.56 -10.81 23.88
C LEU A 206 -1.28 -10.08 22.75
N PHE A 207 -1.96 -8.98 23.07
CA PHE A 207 -2.65 -8.11 22.13
C PHE A 207 -1.85 -6.82 21.92
N LEU A 208 -1.79 -6.34 20.69
CA LEU A 208 -1.19 -5.07 20.29
C LEU A 208 -2.18 -4.30 19.42
N HIS A 209 -2.59 -3.11 19.85
CA HIS A 209 -3.44 -2.25 19.03
C HIS A 209 -2.65 -1.64 17.86
N GLY A 210 -3.39 -1.20 16.84
CA GLY A 210 -2.85 -0.55 15.64
C GLY A 210 -2.67 0.95 15.80
N ARG A 211 -2.52 1.65 14.67
CA ARG A 211 -2.44 3.11 14.66
C ARG A 211 -3.82 3.72 14.87
N HIS A 212 -3.84 4.72 15.72
CA HIS A 212 -4.99 5.57 16.02
C HIS A 212 -4.45 6.81 16.74
N TYR A 213 -5.32 7.80 17.02
CA TYR A 213 -4.95 9.00 17.76
C TYR A 213 -4.18 8.65 19.06
N THR A 214 -3.15 9.43 19.37
CA THR A 214 -2.30 9.16 20.53
C THR A 214 -2.84 9.81 21.78
N CYS A 215 -3.38 11.03 21.64
CA CYS A 215 -3.75 11.91 22.73
C CYS A 215 -5.10 12.58 22.45
N PHE A 216 -5.85 12.85 23.52
CA PHE A 216 -7.12 13.57 23.45
C PHE A 216 -7.34 14.45 24.69
N ASN A 217 -8.29 15.38 24.62
CA ASN A 217 -8.66 16.24 25.75
C ASN A 217 -10.16 16.16 26.09
N ALA A 218 -10.57 16.88 27.14
CA ALA A 218 -11.96 16.90 27.60
C ALA A 218 -12.93 17.61 26.64
N LYS A 219 -12.43 18.44 25.70
CA LYS A 219 -13.22 19.09 24.65
C LYS A 219 -13.49 18.16 23.46
N GLY A 220 -12.82 17.01 23.41
CA GLY A 220 -12.90 16.08 22.29
C GLY A 220 -11.88 16.37 21.19
N ASP A 221 -10.91 17.27 21.43
CA ASP A 221 -9.80 17.44 20.48
C ASP A 221 -8.88 16.22 20.54
N GLN A 222 -8.34 15.83 19.39
CA GLN A 222 -7.51 14.65 19.20
C GLN A 222 -6.22 15.04 18.50
N GLY A 223 -5.12 14.39 18.87
CA GLY A 223 -3.80 14.67 18.30
C GLY A 223 -2.93 13.42 18.19
N MET A 224 -1.84 13.58 17.42
CA MET A 224 -0.81 12.57 17.21
C MET A 224 0.49 12.89 17.96
N SER A 225 0.56 14.01 18.67
CA SER A 225 1.78 14.38 19.40
C SER A 225 2.14 13.31 20.44
N TRP A 226 3.44 13.10 20.60
CA TRP A 226 3.96 12.22 21.63
C TRP A 226 5.27 12.75 22.20
N PRO A 227 5.41 12.83 23.55
CA PRO A 227 4.39 12.56 24.57
C PRO A 227 3.18 13.51 24.47
N CYS A 228 2.06 13.13 25.10
CA CYS A 228 0.88 13.98 25.13
C CYS A 228 1.18 15.35 25.75
N GLU A 229 0.75 16.40 25.05
CA GLU A 229 0.90 17.79 25.49
C GLU A 229 0.07 18.08 26.75
N ALA A 230 0.43 19.16 27.45
CA ALA A 230 -0.28 19.60 28.64
C ALA A 230 -1.78 19.81 28.36
N GLY A 231 -2.64 19.29 29.23
CA GLY A 231 -4.10 19.34 29.04
C GLY A 231 -4.67 18.22 28.15
N THR A 232 -3.82 17.39 27.55
CA THR A 232 -4.22 16.17 26.84
C THR A 232 -3.79 14.92 27.60
N ARG A 233 -4.37 13.77 27.26
CA ARG A 233 -4.05 12.47 27.87
C ARG A 233 -4.04 11.36 26.83
N PRO A 234 -3.30 10.24 27.07
CA PRO A 234 -3.22 9.17 26.10
C PRO A 234 -4.57 8.48 25.85
N VAL A 235 -4.88 8.21 24.59
CA VAL A 235 -6.03 7.38 24.19
C VAL A 235 -5.82 5.95 24.72
N PRO A 236 -6.77 5.34 25.46
CA PRO A 236 -6.55 4.06 26.12
C PRO A 236 -6.73 2.85 25.17
N SER A 237 -6.25 2.90 23.93
CA SER A 237 -6.53 1.91 22.88
C SER A 237 -6.24 0.45 23.27
N HIS A 238 -5.29 0.21 24.17
CA HIS A 238 -5.00 -1.13 24.71
C HIS A 238 -6.17 -1.74 25.52
N ARG A 239 -7.13 -0.95 26.01
CA ARG A 239 -8.34 -1.45 26.69
C ARG A 239 -9.42 -1.96 25.73
N GLY A 240 -9.29 -1.65 24.44
CA GLY A 240 -10.26 -2.01 23.41
C GLY A 240 -10.61 -3.48 23.26
N TYR A 241 -9.73 -4.37 23.72
CA TYR A 241 -9.85 -5.82 23.56
C TYR A 241 -10.35 -6.54 24.82
N LEU A 242 -10.86 -5.81 25.82
CA LEU A 242 -11.29 -6.41 27.09
C LEU A 242 -12.33 -7.53 26.91
N ARG A 243 -13.19 -7.46 25.89
CA ARG A 243 -14.13 -8.55 25.55
C ARG A 243 -13.40 -9.82 25.13
N ASP A 244 -12.46 -9.71 24.19
CA ASP A 244 -11.66 -10.83 23.69
C ASP A 244 -10.82 -11.42 24.81
N GLN A 245 -10.18 -10.55 25.59
CA GLN A 245 -9.39 -10.91 26.76
C GLN A 245 -10.21 -11.69 27.79
N LYS A 246 -11.45 -11.25 28.11
CA LYS A 246 -12.35 -11.95 29.03
C LYS A 246 -12.77 -13.32 28.50
N LEU A 247 -13.09 -13.42 27.20
CA LEU A 247 -13.43 -14.72 26.59
C LEU A 247 -12.26 -15.71 26.71
N LEU A 248 -11.07 -15.32 26.26
CA LEU A 248 -9.88 -16.17 26.36
C LEU A 248 -9.52 -16.47 27.82
N ALA A 249 -9.60 -15.49 28.73
CA ALA A 249 -9.33 -15.70 30.14
C ALA A 249 -10.30 -16.70 30.77
N SER A 250 -11.59 -16.64 30.43
CA SER A 250 -12.58 -17.63 30.90
C SER A 250 -12.27 -19.05 30.41
N GLN A 251 -11.65 -19.17 29.23
CA GLN A 251 -11.15 -20.42 28.64
C GLN A 251 -9.78 -20.83 29.19
N GLY A 252 -9.20 -19.99 30.04
CA GLY A 252 -8.00 -20.25 30.81
C GLY A 252 -6.69 -19.80 30.15
N TYR A 253 -6.72 -18.77 29.31
CA TYR A 253 -5.52 -18.08 28.83
C TYR A 253 -5.18 -16.90 29.73
N VAL A 254 -3.91 -16.65 30.01
CA VAL A 254 -3.49 -15.35 30.55
C VAL A 254 -3.43 -14.39 29.39
N THR A 255 -4.06 -13.23 29.49
CA THR A 255 -4.09 -12.24 28.41
C THR A 255 -3.47 -10.93 28.84
N VAL A 256 -2.77 -10.27 27.92
CA VAL A 256 -2.16 -8.96 28.12
C VAL A 256 -2.33 -8.13 26.86
N SER A 257 -2.85 -6.92 26.97
CA SER A 257 -3.01 -5.99 25.86
C SER A 257 -2.16 -4.76 26.09
N ILE A 258 -1.20 -4.51 25.21
CA ILE A 258 -0.14 -3.50 25.39
C ILE A 258 -0.46 -2.21 24.61
N SER A 259 -0.04 -1.07 25.16
CA SER A 259 -0.17 0.26 24.56
C SER A 259 1.01 0.56 23.63
N ALA A 260 0.74 1.23 22.51
CA ALA A 260 1.71 1.60 21.47
C ALA A 260 1.49 3.01 20.91
N ASN A 261 0.87 3.92 21.69
CA ASN A 261 0.64 5.30 21.28
C ASN A 261 1.95 6.05 21.04
N GLY A 262 3.00 5.76 21.83
CA GLY A 262 4.32 6.33 21.61
C GLY A 262 4.97 5.92 20.29
N ILE A 263 4.58 4.77 19.74
CA ILE A 263 4.96 4.39 18.38
C ILE A 263 4.08 5.16 17.38
N ASN A 264 2.75 5.15 17.56
CA ASN A 264 1.81 5.84 16.67
C ASN A 264 2.19 7.32 16.44
N GLY A 265 2.60 8.04 17.48
CA GLY A 265 2.94 9.48 17.37
C GLY A 265 4.28 9.79 16.70
N GLN A 266 4.99 8.76 16.24
CA GLN A 266 6.33 8.88 15.66
C GLN A 266 6.52 7.96 14.42
N ASP A 267 5.52 7.15 14.04
CA ASP A 267 5.70 6.08 13.04
C ASP A 267 5.70 6.55 11.58
N ASP A 268 5.37 7.81 11.33
CA ASP A 268 5.49 8.44 10.02
C ASP A 268 6.96 8.67 9.62
N ALA A 269 7.88 8.69 10.59
CA ALA A 269 9.33 8.80 10.36
C ALA A 269 10.03 7.46 10.05
N ALA A 270 9.32 6.33 10.12
CA ALA A 270 9.88 5.00 9.93
C ALA A 270 9.39 4.38 8.62
N ASP A 271 10.27 3.91 7.75
CA ASP A 271 9.89 3.34 6.44
C ASP A 271 8.88 2.18 6.53
N ASP A 272 8.88 1.42 7.61
CA ASP A 272 8.06 0.22 7.82
C ASP A 272 6.78 0.45 8.64
N GLY A 273 6.36 1.70 8.88
CA GLY A 273 5.15 1.98 9.69
C GLY A 273 5.34 1.71 11.17
N GLY A 274 6.59 1.63 11.63
CA GLY A 274 6.92 1.27 13.00
C GLY A 274 6.79 -0.23 13.28
N ALA A 275 6.73 -1.09 12.26
CA ALA A 275 6.61 -2.54 12.45
C ALA A 275 7.78 -3.11 13.27
N GLN A 276 9.02 -2.68 13.04
CA GLN A 276 10.21 -3.07 13.81
C GLN A 276 10.16 -2.54 15.25
N ALA A 277 9.66 -1.32 15.45
CA ALA A 277 9.46 -0.75 16.78
C ALA A 277 8.38 -1.53 17.57
N ARG A 278 7.27 -1.87 16.93
CA ARG A 278 6.19 -2.70 17.51
C ARG A 278 6.68 -4.10 17.86
N SER A 279 7.50 -4.71 16.99
CA SER A 279 8.16 -5.98 17.27
C SER A 279 9.03 -5.91 18.53
N SER A 280 9.87 -4.86 18.61
CA SER A 280 10.73 -4.62 19.77
C SER A 280 9.91 -4.46 21.06
N LEU A 281 8.84 -3.68 21.01
CA LEU A 281 7.92 -3.47 22.14
C LEU A 281 7.27 -4.78 22.59
N VAL A 282 6.72 -5.57 21.68
CA VAL A 282 6.13 -6.89 21.98
C VAL A 282 7.17 -7.79 22.65
N ARG A 283 8.39 -7.89 22.10
CA ARG A 283 9.45 -8.75 22.63
C ARG A 283 9.96 -8.28 23.99
N LEU A 284 9.99 -6.96 24.26
CA LEU A 284 10.27 -6.39 25.58
C LEU A 284 9.21 -6.81 26.62
N HIS A 285 7.93 -6.74 26.26
CA HIS A 285 6.85 -7.22 27.14
C HIS A 285 6.94 -8.74 27.36
N LEU A 286 7.17 -9.55 26.32
CA LEU A 286 7.35 -11.00 26.46
C LEU A 286 8.55 -11.36 27.35
N ALA A 287 9.64 -10.59 27.28
CA ALA A 287 10.78 -10.77 28.18
C ALA A 287 10.41 -10.54 29.64
N ARG A 288 9.62 -9.49 29.94
CA ARG A 288 9.10 -9.24 31.30
C ARG A 288 8.17 -10.37 31.77
N TRP A 289 7.30 -10.87 30.90
CA TRP A 289 6.46 -12.02 31.22
C TRP A 289 7.26 -13.30 31.48
N ALA A 290 8.34 -13.53 30.74
CA ALA A 290 9.26 -14.64 31.01
C ALA A 290 9.96 -14.51 32.37
N ASP A 291 10.39 -13.30 32.75
CA ASP A 291 10.94 -13.02 34.07
C ASP A 291 9.89 -13.25 35.17
N TRP A 292 8.68 -12.72 35.01
CA TRP A 292 7.61 -12.88 36.00
C TRP A 292 7.10 -14.32 36.10
N ALA A 293 7.19 -15.11 35.03
CA ALA A 293 6.85 -16.53 35.06
C ALA A 293 7.85 -17.40 35.85
N THR A 294 9.00 -16.84 36.25
CA THR A 294 10.02 -17.48 37.09
C THR A 294 10.13 -16.79 38.46
N HIS A 295 10.16 -15.45 38.48
CA HIS A 295 10.33 -14.61 39.66
C HIS A 295 9.04 -13.82 39.95
N ARG A 296 8.05 -14.52 40.51
CA ARG A 296 6.69 -14.02 40.67
C ARG A 296 6.57 -12.82 41.62
N SER A 297 7.40 -12.75 42.66
CA SER A 297 7.37 -11.67 43.66
C SER A 297 7.70 -10.29 43.07
N ALA A 298 8.53 -10.24 42.02
CA ALA A 298 8.92 -9.01 41.33
C ALA A 298 7.88 -8.52 40.29
N ALA A 299 6.82 -9.29 40.05
CA ALA A 299 5.80 -8.94 39.06
C ALA A 299 4.83 -7.87 39.59
N PRO A 300 4.23 -7.02 38.74
CA PRO A 300 3.16 -6.11 39.14
C PRO A 300 1.95 -6.84 39.75
N ALA A 301 1.15 -6.16 40.57
CA ALA A 301 0.02 -6.76 41.28
C ALA A 301 -0.94 -7.53 40.35
N ALA A 302 -1.33 -6.95 39.22
CA ALA A 302 -2.19 -7.59 38.23
C ALA A 302 -1.60 -8.90 37.68
N VAL A 303 -0.27 -8.97 37.52
CA VAL A 303 0.43 -10.18 37.06
C VAL A 303 0.56 -11.21 38.18
N ARG A 304 0.77 -10.77 39.44
CA ARG A 304 0.78 -11.66 40.61
C ARG A 304 -0.57 -12.31 40.88
N ALA A 305 -1.67 -11.64 40.54
CA ALA A 305 -3.02 -12.19 40.63
C ALA A 305 -3.32 -13.24 39.53
N ALA A 306 -2.63 -13.18 38.38
CA ALA A 306 -2.76 -14.15 37.30
C ALA A 306 -1.99 -15.45 37.63
N PRO A 307 -2.40 -16.64 37.15
CA PRO A 307 -1.55 -17.82 37.20
C PRO A 307 -0.25 -17.60 36.39
N PRO A 308 0.83 -18.34 36.68
CA PRO A 308 2.07 -18.22 35.92
C PRO A 308 1.86 -18.44 34.41
N ALA A 309 2.46 -17.59 33.58
CA ALA A 309 2.41 -17.75 32.14
C ALA A 309 3.28 -18.93 31.67
N ASP A 310 2.80 -19.64 30.66
CA ASP A 310 3.54 -20.64 29.90
C ASP A 310 4.11 -20.01 28.63
N MET A 311 5.37 -19.56 28.71
CA MET A 311 6.04 -18.88 27.60
C MET A 311 6.32 -19.81 26.41
N SER A 312 6.14 -21.14 26.53
CA SER A 312 6.24 -22.06 25.39
C SER A 312 4.98 -22.09 24.50
N ARG A 313 3.91 -21.40 24.96
CA ARG A 313 2.60 -21.34 24.34
C ARG A 313 2.09 -19.90 24.29
N VAL A 314 2.68 -19.11 23.39
CA VAL A 314 2.32 -17.70 23.17
C VAL A 314 1.49 -17.57 21.89
N LEU A 315 0.35 -16.87 21.99
CA LEU A 315 -0.39 -16.30 20.87
C LEU A 315 -0.11 -14.81 20.81
N LEU A 316 0.13 -14.28 19.62
CA LEU A 316 0.13 -12.83 19.41
C LEU A 316 -1.11 -12.43 18.61
N VAL A 317 -1.78 -11.37 19.05
CA VAL A 317 -2.95 -10.79 18.39
C VAL A 317 -2.60 -9.34 18.09
N GLY A 318 -2.73 -8.91 16.84
CA GLY A 318 -2.43 -7.56 16.42
C GLY A 318 -3.53 -7.01 15.52
N HIS A 319 -3.86 -5.74 15.70
CA HIS A 319 -4.84 -5.02 14.87
C HIS A 319 -4.12 -4.00 14.00
N SER A 320 -4.45 -3.89 12.71
CA SER A 320 -3.92 -2.84 11.84
C SER A 320 -2.38 -2.90 11.74
N ARG A 321 -1.62 -1.81 11.89
CA ARG A 321 -0.15 -1.80 12.02
C ARG A 321 0.34 -2.66 13.19
N GLY A 322 -0.49 -2.86 14.21
CA GLY A 322 -0.26 -3.82 15.29
C GLY A 322 -0.25 -5.27 14.79
N GLY A 323 -1.04 -5.60 13.77
CA GLY A 323 -1.00 -6.86 13.05
C GLY A 323 0.35 -7.10 12.37
N GLU A 324 0.83 -6.12 11.60
CA GLU A 324 2.16 -6.18 11.00
C GLU A 324 3.26 -6.28 12.08
N GLY A 325 3.12 -5.52 13.16
CA GLY A 325 4.03 -5.55 14.31
C GLY A 325 4.12 -6.92 15.00
N VAL A 326 3.00 -7.62 15.22
CA VAL A 326 3.05 -8.97 15.82
C VAL A 326 3.56 -10.03 14.85
N ASN A 327 3.31 -9.88 13.54
CA ASN A 327 3.95 -10.72 12.53
C ASN A 327 5.48 -10.50 12.53
N ARG A 328 5.95 -9.24 12.60
CA ARG A 328 7.37 -8.91 12.74
C ARG A 328 7.96 -9.45 14.04
N ALA A 329 7.23 -9.39 15.16
CA ALA A 329 7.66 -9.98 16.43
C ALA A 329 7.85 -11.51 16.34
N ALA A 330 6.98 -12.20 15.60
CA ALA A 330 7.11 -13.62 15.32
C ALA A 330 8.35 -13.92 14.47
N LEU A 331 8.62 -13.11 13.44
CA LEU A 331 9.83 -13.21 12.62
C LEU A 331 11.09 -13.02 13.47
N ASP A 332 11.15 -11.92 14.21
CA ASP A 332 12.33 -11.49 14.98
C ASP A 332 12.63 -12.43 16.17
N SER A 333 11.63 -13.18 16.62
CA SER A 333 11.80 -14.26 17.60
C SER A 333 12.44 -15.51 17.00
N LEU A 334 12.29 -15.74 15.69
CA LEU A 334 12.91 -16.85 14.96
C LEU A 334 14.26 -16.46 14.33
N SER A 335 14.35 -15.24 13.81
CA SER A 335 15.52 -14.69 13.11
C SER A 335 15.74 -13.24 13.53
N ARG A 336 16.74 -13.04 14.40
CA ARG A 336 17.02 -11.74 15.02
C ARG A 336 17.27 -10.66 13.95
N PRO A 337 16.71 -9.44 14.13
CA PRO A 337 17.03 -8.29 13.30
C PRO A 337 18.46 -7.77 13.60
N PRO A 338 19.00 -6.89 12.73
CA PRO A 338 20.23 -6.18 12.99
C PRO A 338 20.23 -5.41 14.32
N ALA A 339 21.37 -5.37 15.03
CA ALA A 339 21.44 -4.85 16.40
C ALA A 339 21.20 -3.33 16.54
N ASP A 340 21.40 -2.60 15.46
CA ASP A 340 21.11 -1.17 15.31
C ASP A 340 19.62 -0.89 15.04
N GLN A 341 18.85 -1.91 14.65
CA GLN A 341 17.40 -1.83 14.42
C GLN A 341 16.59 -2.49 15.56
N ASP A 342 17.20 -3.38 16.36
CA ASP A 342 16.51 -4.11 17.43
C ASP A 342 16.46 -3.33 18.76
N GLY A 343 15.24 -3.01 19.22
CA GLY A 343 15.02 -2.50 20.57
C GLY A 343 15.07 -3.58 21.67
N TYR A 344 15.05 -4.87 21.30
CA TYR A 344 15.17 -5.99 22.24
C TYR A 344 16.43 -6.83 21.98
N ARG A 345 17.40 -6.77 22.90
CA ARG A 345 18.70 -7.46 22.77
C ARG A 345 18.85 -8.73 23.60
N GLY A 346 17.80 -9.13 24.33
CA GLY A 346 17.85 -10.29 25.22
C GLY A 346 17.67 -11.64 24.51
N PRO A 347 17.84 -12.75 25.25
CA PRO A 347 17.55 -14.08 24.72
C PRO A 347 16.04 -14.32 24.59
N VAL A 348 15.61 -14.85 23.44
CA VAL A 348 14.23 -15.30 23.22
C VAL A 348 13.92 -16.49 24.14
N ARG A 349 13.08 -16.26 25.16
CA ARG A 349 12.66 -17.27 26.16
C ARG A 349 11.18 -17.64 26.04
N TRP A 350 10.67 -17.51 24.82
CA TRP A 350 9.28 -17.80 24.50
C TRP A 350 9.19 -18.51 23.15
N HIS A 351 8.03 -19.10 22.89
CA HIS A 351 7.72 -19.72 21.62
C HIS A 351 6.33 -19.29 21.16
N ILE A 352 6.32 -18.53 20.07
CA ILE A 352 5.09 -18.03 19.43
C ILE A 352 4.51 -19.18 18.61
N ARG A 353 3.36 -19.68 19.05
CA ARG A 353 2.65 -20.82 18.45
C ARG A 353 1.72 -20.40 17.31
N GLY A 354 1.33 -19.14 17.27
CA GLY A 354 0.57 -18.57 16.18
C GLY A 354 0.32 -17.08 16.33
N THR A 355 -0.20 -16.48 15.28
CA THR A 355 -0.58 -15.07 15.23
C THR A 355 -2.04 -14.90 14.78
N VAL A 356 -2.69 -13.84 15.26
CA VAL A 356 -3.97 -13.33 14.76
C VAL A 356 -3.76 -11.91 14.29
N LEU A 357 -4.09 -11.63 13.03
CA LEU A 357 -3.86 -10.35 12.38
C LEU A 357 -5.23 -9.78 11.99
N ILE A 358 -5.71 -8.76 12.68
CA ILE A 358 -7.03 -8.15 12.45
C ILE A 358 -6.83 -6.94 11.53
N GLY A 359 -7.46 -6.92 10.36
CA GLY A 359 -7.32 -5.83 9.37
C GLY A 359 -5.89 -5.32 9.20
N PRO A 360 -4.85 -6.17 9.06
CA PRO A 360 -3.47 -5.72 9.22
C PRO A 360 -2.96 -4.95 7.99
N THR A 361 -2.08 -3.96 8.19
CA THR A 361 -1.18 -3.50 7.11
C THR A 361 -0.17 -4.57 6.73
N VAL A 362 0.47 -4.38 5.57
CA VAL A 362 1.55 -5.25 5.11
C VAL A 362 2.58 -4.47 4.30
N PHE A 363 3.04 -3.32 4.81
CA PHE A 363 3.94 -2.41 4.09
C PHE A 363 5.20 -3.13 3.58
N GLY A 364 5.78 -4.00 4.40
CA GLY A 364 6.95 -4.78 3.98
C GLY A 364 6.66 -5.98 3.08
N GLN A 365 5.40 -6.41 2.95
CA GLN A 365 5.00 -7.69 2.34
C GLN A 365 5.85 -8.90 2.81
N ASN A 366 6.11 -8.95 4.13
CA ASN A 366 7.00 -9.93 4.78
C ASN A 366 6.26 -10.88 5.74
N PRO A 367 5.37 -11.74 5.24
CA PRO A 367 4.69 -12.69 6.12
C PRO A 367 5.64 -13.76 6.65
N VAL A 368 5.44 -14.18 7.89
CA VAL A 368 6.26 -15.24 8.51
C VAL A 368 5.75 -16.62 8.09
N PRO A 369 6.50 -17.39 7.27
CA PRO A 369 5.98 -18.61 6.64
C PRO A 369 5.93 -19.83 7.59
N ASP A 370 6.58 -19.74 8.75
CA ASP A 370 6.80 -20.86 9.67
C ASP A 370 6.13 -20.67 11.04
N VAL A 371 5.20 -19.72 11.15
CA VAL A 371 4.33 -19.52 12.32
C VAL A 371 2.89 -19.50 11.84
N PRO A 372 2.00 -20.40 12.32
CA PRO A 372 0.59 -20.38 11.94
C PRO A 372 -0.06 -19.02 12.13
N SER A 373 -0.90 -18.60 11.19
CA SER A 373 -1.59 -17.31 11.28
C SER A 373 -3.06 -17.39 10.89
N MET A 374 -3.86 -16.49 11.48
CA MET A 374 -5.22 -16.20 11.06
C MET A 374 -5.35 -14.70 10.83
N THR A 375 -5.66 -14.31 9.59
CA THR A 375 -5.90 -12.92 9.22
C THR A 375 -7.39 -12.66 9.07
N VAL A 376 -7.93 -11.70 9.82
CA VAL A 376 -9.30 -11.20 9.64
C VAL A 376 -9.29 -10.09 8.62
N LEU A 377 -10.12 -10.20 7.58
CA LEU A 377 -10.34 -9.19 6.55
C LEU A 377 -11.73 -8.57 6.76
N PRO A 378 -11.84 -7.33 7.26
CA PRO A 378 -13.13 -6.69 7.50
C PRO A 378 -13.78 -6.27 6.17
N GLY A 379 -14.98 -6.76 5.85
CA GLY A 379 -15.56 -6.53 4.51
C GLY A 379 -16.00 -5.09 4.22
N CYS A 380 -16.05 -4.23 5.24
CA CYS A 380 -16.30 -2.80 5.17
C CYS A 380 -15.20 -2.03 5.92
N ASP A 381 -13.96 -2.49 5.76
CA ASP A 381 -12.76 -1.79 6.21
C ASP A 381 -12.62 -0.49 5.43
N GLY A 382 -12.81 0.64 6.10
CA GLY A 382 -12.64 1.97 5.52
C GLY A 382 -11.23 2.52 5.65
N ASP A 383 -10.43 1.90 6.51
CA ASP A 383 -9.07 2.31 6.83
C ASP A 383 -8.05 1.60 5.91
N VAL A 384 -7.97 0.27 5.99
CA VAL A 384 -7.15 -0.59 5.13
C VAL A 384 -8.04 -1.18 4.02
N SER A 385 -8.58 -0.30 3.18
CA SER A 385 -9.73 -0.61 2.30
C SER A 385 -9.47 -1.62 1.18
N ASP A 386 -8.21 -1.80 0.77
CA ASP A 386 -7.77 -2.82 -0.19
C ASP A 386 -7.67 -4.24 0.42
N LEU A 387 -7.82 -4.35 1.75
CA LEU A 387 -7.69 -5.58 2.53
C LEU A 387 -6.37 -6.31 2.28
N GLN A 388 -5.28 -5.55 2.14
CA GLN A 388 -3.92 -6.06 1.88
C GLN A 388 -3.44 -7.14 2.88
N GLY A 389 -4.08 -7.28 4.04
CA GLY A 389 -3.85 -8.39 4.97
C GLY A 389 -3.96 -9.80 4.33
N GLN A 390 -4.65 -9.94 3.19
CA GLN A 390 -4.68 -11.19 2.41
C GLN A 390 -3.28 -11.69 2.01
N ILE A 391 -2.28 -10.79 1.88
CA ILE A 391 -0.89 -11.13 1.58
C ILE A 391 -0.23 -11.97 2.69
N TYR A 392 -0.70 -11.90 3.95
CA TYR A 392 -0.23 -12.80 5.02
C TYR A 392 -0.56 -14.27 4.80
N VAL A 393 -1.48 -14.56 3.87
CA VAL A 393 -1.79 -15.91 3.41
C VAL A 393 -1.03 -16.19 2.12
N ASP A 394 -1.21 -15.34 1.11
CA ASP A 394 -0.70 -15.61 -0.23
C ASP A 394 0.82 -15.53 -0.35
N GLY A 395 1.46 -14.64 0.41
CA GLY A 395 2.91 -14.42 0.41
C GLY A 395 3.71 -15.51 1.11
N THR A 396 3.05 -16.45 1.81
CA THR A 396 3.73 -17.59 2.45
C THR A 396 3.96 -18.77 1.50
N ARG A 397 3.27 -18.79 0.35
CA ARG A 397 3.27 -19.90 -0.61
C ARG A 397 4.67 -20.14 -1.17
N GLY A 398 5.21 -21.33 -0.93
CA GLY A 398 6.50 -21.75 -1.48
C GLY A 398 7.72 -21.07 -0.85
N VAL A 399 7.54 -20.23 0.17
CA VAL A 399 8.65 -19.54 0.84
C VAL A 399 9.40 -20.49 1.78
N SER A 400 8.71 -21.31 2.58
CA SER A 400 9.34 -22.30 3.46
C SER A 400 8.72 -23.69 3.25
N ARG A 401 8.62 -24.51 4.31
CA ARG A 401 8.15 -25.90 4.27
C ARG A 401 6.65 -26.03 4.04
N GLY A 402 5.88 -24.97 4.24
CA GLY A 402 4.43 -24.94 4.03
C GLY A 402 3.61 -25.74 5.05
N ALA A 403 4.20 -26.10 6.20
CA ALA A 403 3.53 -26.86 7.25
C ALA A 403 2.58 -25.98 8.09
N ALA A 404 2.93 -24.70 8.30
CA ALA A 404 2.09 -23.75 9.02
C ALA A 404 0.80 -23.48 8.25
N LEU A 405 -0.34 -23.47 8.96
CA LEU A 405 -1.61 -23.07 8.38
C LEU A 405 -1.72 -21.55 8.44
N HIS A 406 -1.97 -20.93 7.29
CA HIS A 406 -2.23 -19.50 7.17
C HIS A 406 -3.66 -19.31 6.65
N SER A 407 -4.52 -18.72 7.47
CA SER A 407 -5.95 -18.57 7.23
C SER A 407 -6.29 -17.14 6.89
N ALA A 408 -7.15 -16.94 5.89
CA ALA A 408 -7.87 -15.68 5.69
C ALA A 408 -9.32 -15.88 6.15
N VAL A 409 -9.82 -14.92 6.93
CA VAL A 409 -11.16 -14.89 7.52
C VAL A 409 -11.85 -13.61 7.06
N TYR A 410 -12.58 -13.71 5.96
CA TYR A 410 -13.37 -12.60 5.44
C TYR A 410 -14.65 -12.44 6.25
N MET A 411 -14.79 -11.31 6.95
CA MET A 411 -15.93 -11.00 7.78
C MET A 411 -16.82 -9.98 7.08
N VAL A 412 -17.86 -10.48 6.40
CA VAL A 412 -18.76 -9.64 5.60
C VAL A 412 -19.39 -8.57 6.49
N GLY A 413 -19.31 -7.31 6.06
CA GLY A 413 -19.91 -6.18 6.76
C GLY A 413 -19.16 -5.68 7.99
N ALA A 414 -18.03 -6.28 8.33
CA ALA A 414 -17.21 -5.80 9.44
C ALA A 414 -16.47 -4.51 9.07
N ASN A 415 -16.53 -3.56 9.97
CA ASN A 415 -15.81 -2.30 9.97
C ASN A 415 -14.38 -2.47 10.50
N HIS A 416 -13.44 -1.58 10.20
CA HIS A 416 -12.09 -1.69 10.76
C HIS A 416 -12.09 -1.40 12.27
N ASN A 417 -12.62 -0.24 12.67
CA ASN A 417 -12.48 0.27 14.03
C ASN A 417 -13.23 -0.55 15.07
N PHE A 418 -14.37 -1.14 14.69
CA PHE A 418 -15.25 -1.81 15.65
C PHE A 418 -14.65 -3.03 16.35
N PHE A 419 -13.50 -3.57 15.91
CA PHE A 419 -12.77 -4.60 16.67
C PHE A 419 -12.15 -4.07 17.98
N ASN A 420 -11.98 -2.76 18.12
CA ASN A 420 -11.47 -2.10 19.30
C ASN A 420 -12.57 -1.20 19.90
N SER A 421 -13.05 -1.50 21.11
CA SER A 421 -14.12 -0.70 21.74
C SER A 421 -13.71 0.76 22.03
N GLU A 422 -12.42 1.04 22.16
CA GLU A 422 -11.88 2.40 22.36
C GLU A 422 -11.74 3.19 21.05
N TRP A 423 -12.05 2.57 19.91
CA TRP A 423 -12.17 3.22 18.59
C TRP A 423 -13.60 3.17 18.07
N THR A 424 -14.54 2.69 18.88
CA THR A 424 -15.94 2.49 18.48
C THR A 424 -16.82 3.63 18.99
N PRO A 425 -17.54 4.35 18.10
CA PRO A 425 -18.51 5.37 18.51
C PRO A 425 -19.52 4.86 19.55
N GLY A 426 -19.75 5.65 20.60
CA GLY A 426 -20.64 5.31 21.71
C GLY A 426 -20.11 4.26 22.69
N GLN A 427 -18.88 3.76 22.53
CA GLN A 427 -18.23 2.85 23.49
C GLN A 427 -16.89 3.40 24.01
N ALA A 428 -16.19 4.18 23.21
CA ALA A 428 -14.84 4.68 23.50
C ALA A 428 -14.80 5.76 24.58
N GLU A 429 -13.68 5.81 25.32
CA GLU A 429 -13.40 6.90 26.27
C GLU A 429 -12.90 8.17 25.55
N ALA A 430 -12.13 7.99 24.47
CA ALA A 430 -11.74 9.06 23.55
C ALA A 430 -12.80 9.21 22.45
N PRO A 431 -12.83 10.34 21.72
CA PRO A 431 -13.66 10.41 20.52
C PRO A 431 -13.23 9.33 19.51
N ALA A 432 -14.20 8.85 18.76
CA ALA A 432 -14.07 7.67 17.92
C ALA A 432 -14.99 7.80 16.70
N ASP A 433 -14.56 7.21 15.59
CA ASP A 433 -15.18 7.38 14.28
C ASP A 433 -15.53 6.02 13.66
N ASP A 434 -16.59 5.98 12.86
CA ASP A 434 -16.81 4.89 11.89
C ASP A 434 -15.88 5.14 10.70
N ASP A 435 -14.87 4.30 10.49
CA ASP A 435 -13.88 4.50 9.43
C ASP A 435 -14.43 4.30 8.00
N PHE A 436 -15.61 3.70 7.84
CA PHE A 436 -16.20 3.58 6.52
C PHE A 436 -16.86 4.89 6.09
N TRP A 437 -16.47 5.42 4.93
CA TRP A 437 -16.91 6.74 4.48
C TRP A 437 -18.24 6.66 3.72
N ASP A 438 -19.17 7.54 4.11
CA ASP A 438 -20.35 7.88 3.34
C ASP A 438 -20.10 9.22 2.64
N ASP A 439 -20.47 9.32 1.37
CA ASP A 439 -20.60 10.59 0.64
C ASP A 439 -22.09 10.94 0.53
N ASP A 440 -22.46 11.82 -0.40
CA ASP A 440 -23.86 12.19 -0.66
C ASP A 440 -24.76 10.97 -0.99
N THR A 441 -24.17 9.84 -1.42
CA THR A 441 -24.90 8.61 -1.75
C THR A 441 -24.51 7.46 -0.82
N PRO A 442 -25.40 7.01 0.08
CA PRO A 442 -25.10 5.90 0.98
C PRO A 442 -24.70 4.62 0.24
N ASP A 443 -23.54 4.07 0.58
CA ASP A 443 -23.05 2.78 0.09
C ASP A 443 -24.06 1.64 0.33
N PRO A 444 -24.39 0.81 -0.67
CA PRO A 444 -25.44 -0.19 -0.56
C PRO A 444 -25.10 -1.36 0.39
N VAL A 445 -23.84 -1.54 0.78
CA VAL A 445 -23.33 -2.67 1.59
C VAL A 445 -22.93 -2.21 2.99
N CYS A 446 -22.21 -1.09 3.07
CA CYS A 446 -21.36 -0.74 4.21
C CYS A 446 -21.83 0.48 4.99
N SER A 447 -22.72 1.33 4.46
CA SER A 447 -23.30 2.40 5.27
C SER A 447 -24.04 1.84 6.50
N PRO A 448 -24.10 2.59 7.61
CA PRO A 448 -24.89 2.22 8.78
C PRO A 448 -26.34 1.84 8.43
N GLY A 449 -26.83 0.76 9.03
CA GLY A 449 -28.20 0.28 8.83
C GLY A 449 -28.42 -0.62 7.59
N LYS A 450 -27.45 -0.78 6.70
CA LYS A 450 -27.54 -1.75 5.59
C LYS A 450 -27.51 -3.19 6.12
N LYS A 451 -28.17 -4.11 5.39
CA LYS A 451 -28.34 -5.51 5.82
C LYS A 451 -27.02 -6.28 5.97
N ALA A 452 -26.02 -5.96 5.15
CA ALA A 452 -24.72 -6.62 5.20
C ALA A 452 -23.84 -6.06 6.33
N ARG A 453 -23.98 -4.76 6.66
CA ARG A 453 -23.23 -4.05 7.68
C ARG A 453 -23.44 -4.65 9.08
N LEU A 454 -22.35 -4.97 9.77
CA LEU A 454 -22.39 -5.44 11.15
C LEU A 454 -22.51 -4.29 12.13
N THR A 455 -23.29 -4.48 13.19
CA THR A 455 -23.22 -3.60 14.36
C THR A 455 -21.92 -3.87 15.13
N ALA A 456 -21.37 -2.85 15.80
CA ALA A 456 -20.14 -2.99 16.58
C ALA A 456 -20.18 -4.17 17.56
N THR A 457 -21.27 -4.31 18.32
CA THR A 457 -21.43 -5.43 19.27
C THR A 457 -21.43 -6.80 18.58
N SER A 458 -22.05 -6.93 17.41
CA SER A 458 -22.08 -8.19 16.65
C SER A 458 -20.69 -8.51 16.09
N GLN A 459 -20.01 -7.52 15.53
CA GLN A 459 -18.66 -7.66 15.02
C GLN A 459 -17.67 -8.06 16.12
N GLN A 460 -17.64 -7.36 17.25
CA GLN A 460 -16.76 -7.68 18.38
C GLN A 460 -16.98 -9.11 18.89
N ARG A 461 -18.23 -9.60 18.88
CA ARG A 461 -18.56 -10.99 19.25
C ARG A 461 -17.99 -12.00 18.23
N ALA A 462 -18.11 -11.69 16.95
CA ALA A 462 -17.51 -12.50 15.88
C ALA A 462 -15.98 -12.48 15.96
N GLY A 463 -15.36 -11.30 16.16
CA GLY A 463 -13.93 -11.13 16.39
C GLY A 463 -13.43 -12.00 17.54
N ALA A 464 -14.03 -11.85 18.73
CA ALA A 464 -13.71 -12.68 19.90
C ALA A 464 -13.79 -14.19 19.61
N THR A 465 -14.84 -14.61 18.90
CA THR A 465 -15.08 -16.02 18.54
C THR A 465 -13.96 -16.56 17.64
N TYR A 466 -13.53 -15.82 16.62
CA TYR A 466 -12.47 -16.27 15.71
C TYR A 466 -11.07 -16.15 16.33
N ILE A 467 -10.81 -15.15 17.18
CA ILE A 467 -9.59 -15.08 18.01
C ILE A 467 -9.50 -16.33 18.90
N ALA A 468 -10.60 -16.73 19.54
CA ALA A 468 -10.67 -17.96 20.33
C ALA A 468 -10.49 -19.22 19.47
N ALA A 469 -10.98 -19.23 18.22
CA ALA A 469 -10.73 -20.32 17.28
C ALA A 469 -9.23 -20.48 16.99
N ALA A 470 -8.53 -19.38 16.71
CA ALA A 470 -7.09 -19.38 16.48
C ALA A 470 -6.30 -19.81 17.73
N ALA A 471 -6.68 -19.32 18.91
CA ALA A 471 -6.07 -19.73 20.17
C ALA A 471 -6.20 -21.25 20.38
N ARG A 472 -7.41 -21.81 20.17
CA ARG A 472 -7.64 -23.26 20.31
C ARG A 472 -6.88 -24.08 19.28
N LEU A 473 -6.82 -23.63 18.02
CA LEU A 473 -6.11 -24.37 16.97
C LEU A 473 -4.60 -24.32 17.14
N PHE A 474 -4.03 -23.11 17.27
CA PHE A 474 -2.58 -22.91 17.20
C PHE A 474 -1.89 -23.17 18.54
N VAL A 475 -2.54 -22.83 19.66
CA VAL A 475 -1.92 -22.90 20.99
C VAL A 475 -2.33 -24.16 21.75
N ALA A 476 -3.61 -24.51 21.70
CA ALA A 476 -4.13 -25.69 22.39
C ALA A 476 -4.09 -26.98 21.54
N GLY A 477 -3.88 -26.88 20.22
CA GLY A 477 -3.83 -28.03 19.32
C GLY A 477 -5.19 -28.70 19.07
N ASP A 478 -6.30 -27.99 19.27
CA ASP A 478 -7.65 -28.53 19.09
C ASP A 478 -8.07 -28.50 17.61
N ASP A 479 -7.72 -29.53 16.84
CA ASP A 479 -8.02 -29.58 15.39
C ASP A 479 -9.53 -29.59 15.07
N ARG A 480 -10.41 -29.82 16.06
CA ARG A 480 -11.87 -29.77 15.88
C ARG A 480 -12.39 -28.37 15.53
N VAL A 481 -11.61 -27.31 15.78
CA VAL A 481 -11.94 -25.94 15.34
C VAL A 481 -11.35 -25.58 13.98
N ARG A 482 -10.43 -26.38 13.42
CA ARG A 482 -9.82 -26.15 12.10
C ARG A 482 -10.83 -25.88 10.98
N PRO A 483 -12.01 -26.56 10.90
CA PRO A 483 -12.97 -26.29 9.84
C PRO A 483 -13.49 -24.85 9.80
N LEU A 484 -13.40 -24.11 10.92
CA LEU A 484 -13.74 -22.68 10.95
C LEU A 484 -12.70 -21.82 10.23
N LEU A 485 -11.43 -22.26 10.18
CA LEU A 485 -10.29 -21.45 9.75
C LEU A 485 -9.67 -21.92 8.44
N ASP A 486 -10.06 -23.08 7.92
CA ASP A 486 -9.35 -23.66 6.78
C ASP A 486 -10.11 -23.63 5.45
N GLY A 487 -11.30 -23.02 5.38
CA GLY A 487 -12.13 -23.05 4.16
C GLY A 487 -13.01 -24.30 4.01
N SER A 488 -13.38 -24.94 5.13
CA SER A 488 -14.35 -26.06 5.14
C SER A 488 -15.82 -25.62 5.06
N ASP A 489 -16.11 -24.34 4.83
CA ASP A 489 -17.47 -23.78 4.79
C ASP A 489 -18.27 -24.10 6.08
N ARG A 490 -17.67 -23.82 7.26
CA ARG A 490 -18.34 -23.94 8.57
C ARG A 490 -18.47 -22.58 9.26
N ARG A 491 -19.59 -22.38 9.97
CA ARG A 491 -19.81 -21.21 10.83
C ARG A 491 -19.59 -21.54 12.31
N ALA A 492 -19.12 -20.55 13.07
CA ALA A 492 -19.20 -20.56 14.53
C ALA A 492 -20.55 -19.96 14.98
N PRO A 493 -21.42 -20.71 15.70
CA PRO A 493 -22.72 -20.19 16.13
C PRO A 493 -22.63 -18.87 16.93
N SER A 494 -21.66 -18.74 17.83
CA SER A 494 -21.43 -17.54 18.65
C SER A 494 -21.03 -16.30 17.83
N ALA A 495 -20.55 -16.46 16.59
CA ALA A 495 -20.28 -15.34 15.69
C ALA A 495 -21.56 -14.79 15.04
N GLY A 496 -22.70 -15.48 15.16
CA GLY A 496 -23.98 -15.03 14.60
C GLY A 496 -24.38 -13.63 15.13
N PRO A 497 -24.90 -12.75 14.26
CA PRO A 497 -25.33 -12.99 12.88
C PRO A 497 -24.24 -12.84 11.80
N ALA A 498 -22.96 -12.66 12.17
CA ALA A 498 -21.91 -12.39 11.19
C ALA A 498 -21.73 -13.53 10.19
N ARG A 499 -21.68 -13.18 8.90
CA ARG A 499 -21.30 -14.09 7.83
C ARG A 499 -19.79 -14.05 7.67
N VAL A 500 -19.16 -15.18 7.97
CA VAL A 500 -17.70 -15.32 7.89
C VAL A 500 -17.36 -16.42 6.91
N LEU A 501 -16.47 -16.12 5.97
CA LEU A 501 -15.96 -17.04 4.98
C LEU A 501 -14.46 -17.20 5.18
N THR A 502 -13.95 -18.41 4.99
CA THR A 502 -12.53 -18.69 5.19
C THR A 502 -11.91 -19.41 4.01
N HIS A 503 -10.61 -19.22 3.84
CA HIS A 503 -9.75 -20.08 3.04
C HIS A 503 -8.39 -20.16 3.69
N ALA A 504 -7.56 -21.13 3.29
CA ALA A 504 -6.22 -21.23 3.85
C ALA A 504 -5.18 -21.81 2.89
N VAL A 505 -3.92 -21.49 3.16
CA VAL A 505 -2.76 -22.21 2.62
C VAL A 505 -2.02 -22.94 3.74
N GLY A 506 -1.13 -23.86 3.33
CA GLY A 506 -0.38 -24.71 4.26
C GLY A 506 -1.26 -25.69 5.05
N GLY A 507 -0.76 -26.15 6.20
CA GLY A 507 -1.32 -27.33 6.87
C GLY A 507 -1.07 -28.61 6.07
N LYS A 508 -2.03 -29.53 6.03
CA LYS A 508 -1.96 -30.72 5.15
C LYS A 508 -2.44 -30.42 3.72
N ARG A 509 -1.82 -29.42 3.09
CA ARG A 509 -2.02 -29.06 1.67
C ARG A 509 -0.76 -29.33 0.86
N THR A 510 -0.94 -29.88 -0.34
CA THR A 510 0.13 -30.09 -1.34
C THR A 510 -0.11 -29.15 -2.51
N PRO A 511 0.86 -28.29 -2.88
CA PRO A 511 0.71 -27.42 -4.04
C PRO A 511 0.44 -28.23 -5.30
N ALA A 512 -0.58 -27.83 -6.08
CA ALA A 512 -0.92 -28.50 -7.33
C ALA A 512 -0.90 -27.53 -8.51
N PHE A 513 -1.80 -26.55 -8.55
CA PHE A 513 -1.87 -25.59 -9.66
C PHE A 513 -1.66 -24.18 -9.11
N LEU A 514 -0.42 -23.71 -9.17
CA LEU A 514 -0.03 -22.36 -8.82
C LEU A 514 0.28 -21.61 -10.12
N PRO A 515 -0.60 -20.71 -10.59
CA PRO A 515 -0.38 -20.00 -11.84
C PRO A 515 0.93 -19.19 -11.80
N ASP A 516 1.70 -19.29 -12.87
CA ASP A 516 2.92 -18.52 -13.14
C ASP A 516 3.06 -18.25 -14.65
N THR A 517 4.11 -17.54 -15.06
CA THR A 517 4.37 -17.23 -16.47
C THR A 517 4.60 -18.46 -17.35
N SER A 518 4.93 -19.61 -16.76
CA SER A 518 5.14 -20.88 -17.47
C SER A 518 3.86 -21.71 -17.61
N THR A 519 2.77 -21.29 -16.98
CA THR A 519 1.48 -21.98 -16.99
C THR A 519 0.80 -21.80 -18.34
N ALA A 520 0.57 -22.89 -19.06
CA ALA A 520 -0.17 -22.87 -20.32
C ALA A 520 -1.69 -22.93 -20.06
N VAL A 521 -2.45 -21.99 -20.62
CA VAL A 521 -3.91 -21.92 -20.47
C VAL A 521 -4.58 -21.97 -21.85
N THR A 522 -5.64 -22.77 -21.97
CA THR A 522 -6.53 -22.80 -23.15
C THR A 522 -7.95 -22.43 -22.71
N GLY A 523 -8.65 -21.58 -23.46
CA GLY A 523 -10.00 -21.10 -23.09
C GLY A 523 -10.03 -19.99 -22.02
N GLY A 524 -8.87 -19.49 -21.63
CA GLY A 524 -8.67 -18.37 -20.70
C GLY A 524 -7.26 -17.82 -20.87
N ARG A 525 -6.78 -17.02 -19.91
CA ARG A 525 -5.41 -16.49 -19.94
C ARG A 525 -4.76 -16.49 -18.56
N VAL A 526 -3.44 -16.61 -18.52
CA VAL A 526 -2.67 -16.19 -17.34
C VAL A 526 -2.71 -14.66 -17.29
N CYS A 527 -2.92 -14.12 -16.10
CA CYS A 527 -2.89 -12.69 -15.84
C CYS A 527 -2.00 -12.39 -14.64
N ALA A 528 -1.40 -11.21 -14.61
CA ALA A 528 -0.61 -10.73 -13.48
C ALA A 528 -1.54 -10.13 -12.42
N GLN A 529 -1.27 -10.45 -11.14
CA GLN A 529 -2.08 -9.93 -10.04
C GLN A 529 -1.88 -8.41 -9.86
N VAL A 530 -0.64 -7.93 -10.04
CA VAL A 530 -0.27 -6.51 -9.95
C VAL A 530 0.56 -6.17 -11.19
N ASP A 531 -0.06 -5.44 -12.13
CA ASP A 531 0.58 -4.94 -13.34
C ASP A 531 -0.18 -3.71 -13.86
N THR A 532 0.54 -2.73 -14.37
CA THR A 532 0.02 -1.49 -14.94
C THR A 532 -0.52 -1.65 -16.36
N ASP A 533 -0.15 -2.72 -17.07
CA ASP A 533 -0.67 -3.02 -18.41
C ASP A 533 -2.04 -3.73 -18.31
N PRO A 534 -3.15 -3.11 -18.76
CA PRO A 534 -4.49 -3.71 -18.70
C PRO A 534 -4.62 -5.04 -19.47
N GLY A 535 -3.79 -5.26 -20.50
CA GLY A 535 -3.74 -6.53 -21.24
C GLY A 535 -3.14 -7.67 -20.44
N ARG A 536 -2.30 -7.35 -19.45
CA ARG A 536 -1.64 -8.31 -18.56
C ARG A 536 -2.34 -8.48 -17.22
N ALA A 537 -2.83 -7.38 -16.65
CA ALA A 537 -3.46 -7.35 -15.34
C ALA A 537 -4.69 -8.28 -15.22
N CYS A 538 -4.94 -8.82 -14.03
CA CYS A 538 -6.11 -9.65 -13.75
C CYS A 538 -7.39 -8.83 -13.62
N LEU A 539 -7.28 -7.64 -13.00
CA LEU A 539 -8.32 -6.62 -12.92
C LEU A 539 -7.79 -5.34 -13.58
N PRO A 540 -8.69 -4.48 -14.11
CA PRO A 540 -8.28 -3.21 -14.70
C PRO A 540 -7.59 -2.33 -13.63
N PRO A 541 -6.43 -1.72 -13.94
CA PRO A 541 -5.70 -0.87 -12.99
C PRO A 541 -6.49 0.35 -12.49
N GLU A 542 -7.25 1.00 -13.38
CA GLU A 542 -7.98 2.24 -13.08
C GLU A 542 -9.48 2.03 -12.76
N GLY A 543 -9.91 0.81 -12.45
CA GLY A 543 -11.33 0.50 -12.22
C GLY A 543 -11.69 0.27 -10.75
N ASP A 544 -12.99 0.35 -10.43
CA ASP A 544 -13.54 0.07 -9.08
C ASP A 544 -13.41 -1.39 -8.62
N ALA A 545 -12.80 -2.26 -9.44
CA ALA A 545 -12.65 -3.67 -9.17
C ALA A 545 -11.38 -3.93 -8.35
N VAL A 546 -11.53 -3.92 -7.02
CA VAL A 546 -10.42 -4.18 -6.09
C VAL A 546 -10.48 -5.62 -5.55
N SER A 547 -9.34 -6.29 -5.51
CA SER A 547 -9.18 -7.62 -4.94
C SER A 547 -8.12 -7.64 -3.84
N PRO A 548 -8.41 -8.22 -2.66
CA PRO A 548 -7.41 -8.39 -1.61
C PRO A 548 -6.22 -9.26 -2.06
N HIS A 549 -6.46 -10.20 -2.99
CA HIS A 549 -5.39 -11.03 -3.55
C HIS A 549 -4.42 -10.25 -4.42
N PHE A 550 -4.84 -9.08 -4.92
CA PHE A 550 -4.15 -8.27 -5.93
C PHE A 550 -3.70 -6.93 -5.33
N ALA A 551 -3.60 -6.84 -4.00
CA ALA A 551 -3.06 -5.66 -3.32
C ALA A 551 -1.67 -5.30 -3.86
N MET A 552 -1.50 -4.00 -4.14
CA MET A 552 -0.28 -3.41 -4.70
C MET A 552 0.85 -3.36 -3.65
N TRP A 553 2.04 -2.99 -4.10
CA TRP A 553 3.20 -2.79 -3.25
C TRP A 553 4.03 -1.61 -3.75
N GLU A 554 5.19 -1.37 -3.15
CA GLU A 554 6.19 -0.35 -3.49
C GLU A 554 6.50 -0.23 -4.99
N THR A 555 6.18 -1.25 -5.79
CA THR A 555 6.45 -1.31 -7.21
C THR A 555 5.15 -1.48 -8.02
N PRO A 556 4.96 -0.72 -9.12
CA PRO A 556 3.78 -0.81 -9.99
C PRO A 556 3.55 -2.19 -10.62
N ARG A 557 4.60 -3.01 -10.72
CA ARG A 557 4.55 -4.40 -11.17
C ARG A 557 5.18 -5.32 -10.15
N GLU A 558 4.50 -6.42 -9.84
CA GLU A 558 5.05 -7.46 -8.96
C GLU A 558 5.21 -8.81 -9.67
N PRO A 559 6.40 -9.07 -10.25
CA PRO A 559 6.69 -10.33 -10.91
C PRO A 559 6.48 -11.52 -9.97
N GLY A 560 5.96 -12.62 -10.52
CA GLY A 560 5.78 -13.88 -9.79
C GLY A 560 4.43 -14.04 -9.09
N ARG A 561 3.54 -13.05 -9.17
CA ARG A 561 2.14 -13.17 -8.71
C ARG A 561 1.20 -13.24 -9.90
N HIS A 562 0.60 -14.40 -10.14
CA HIS A 562 -0.30 -14.62 -11.27
C HIS A 562 -1.60 -15.32 -10.84
N ALA A 563 -2.62 -15.20 -11.69
CA ALA A 563 -3.85 -15.97 -11.61
C ALA A 563 -4.26 -16.42 -13.03
N VAL A 564 -5.30 -17.24 -13.13
CA VAL A 564 -5.91 -17.58 -14.42
C VAL A 564 -7.25 -16.88 -14.55
N ALA A 565 -7.34 -15.91 -15.46
CA ALA A 565 -8.57 -15.24 -15.81
C ALA A 565 -9.37 -16.06 -16.81
N MET A 566 -10.68 -16.15 -16.58
CA MET A 566 -11.62 -16.87 -17.41
C MET A 566 -12.89 -16.06 -17.64
N ARG A 567 -13.37 -16.06 -18.87
CA ARG A 567 -14.59 -15.38 -19.31
C ARG A 567 -15.30 -16.27 -20.31
N TRP A 568 -16.61 -16.38 -20.19
CA TRP A 568 -17.44 -17.17 -21.10
C TRP A 568 -18.75 -16.44 -21.43
N SER A 569 -19.21 -16.64 -22.66
CA SER A 569 -20.52 -16.16 -23.16
C SER A 569 -21.54 -17.27 -23.34
N LYS A 570 -21.10 -18.53 -23.26
CA LYS A 570 -21.93 -19.74 -23.29
C LYS A 570 -21.33 -20.81 -22.36
N PRO A 571 -22.13 -21.71 -21.78
CA PRO A 571 -21.62 -22.80 -20.96
C PRO A 571 -20.88 -23.84 -21.80
N GLY A 572 -20.10 -24.70 -21.13
CA GLY A 572 -19.47 -25.90 -21.71
C GLY A 572 -18.05 -25.73 -22.23
N GLY A 573 -17.59 -24.51 -22.48
CA GLY A 573 -16.20 -24.24 -22.90
C GLY A 573 -15.21 -24.39 -21.75
N ALA A 574 -14.49 -25.51 -21.68
CA ALA A 574 -13.54 -25.78 -20.61
C ALA A 574 -12.32 -24.85 -20.66
N VAL A 575 -11.99 -24.22 -19.53
CA VAL A 575 -10.70 -23.58 -19.33
C VAL A 575 -9.73 -24.61 -18.80
N ARG A 576 -8.69 -24.89 -19.59
CA ARG A 576 -7.70 -25.91 -19.28
C ARG A 576 -6.40 -25.26 -18.86
N ILE A 577 -5.91 -25.65 -17.69
CA ILE A 577 -4.71 -25.13 -17.04
C ILE A 577 -3.68 -26.23 -16.98
N ARG A 578 -2.50 -25.98 -17.54
CA ARG A 578 -1.37 -26.92 -17.59
C ARG A 578 -0.14 -26.28 -16.94
N PRO A 579 0.29 -26.74 -15.76
CA PRO A 579 1.57 -26.32 -15.20
C PRO A 579 2.73 -26.81 -16.08
N ALA A 580 3.88 -26.15 -16.00
CA ALA A 580 5.06 -26.53 -16.79
C ALA A 580 5.56 -27.96 -16.52
N ARG A 581 5.26 -28.51 -15.34
CA ARG A 581 5.55 -29.89 -14.96
C ARG A 581 4.30 -30.52 -14.35
N ALA A 582 4.11 -31.81 -14.58
CA ALA A 582 3.03 -32.56 -13.94
C ALA A 582 3.16 -32.49 -12.42
N VAL A 583 2.02 -32.49 -11.73
CA VAL A 583 1.93 -32.26 -10.29
C VAL A 583 1.31 -33.46 -9.59
N SER A 584 1.62 -33.62 -8.31
CA SER A 584 1.09 -34.70 -7.49
C SER A 584 0.08 -34.16 -6.48
N VAL A 585 -1.12 -34.75 -6.48
CA VAL A 585 -2.11 -34.64 -5.41
C VAL A 585 -2.36 -35.99 -4.73
N ALA A 586 -1.43 -36.94 -4.92
CA ALA A 586 -1.52 -38.25 -4.30
C ALA A 586 -1.56 -38.13 -2.76
N GLY A 587 -2.45 -38.89 -2.13
CA GLY A 587 -2.65 -38.87 -0.67
C GLY A 587 -3.50 -37.71 -0.16
N ALA A 588 -4.08 -36.89 -1.05
CA ALA A 588 -5.12 -35.92 -0.72
C ALA A 588 -6.52 -36.55 -0.81
N ASP A 589 -7.46 -36.03 -0.03
CA ASP A 589 -8.88 -36.44 -0.04
C ASP A 589 -9.69 -35.62 -1.04
N SER A 590 -9.32 -34.35 -1.20
CA SER A 590 -10.00 -33.39 -2.07
C SER A 590 -9.00 -32.52 -2.82
N LEU A 591 -9.43 -31.97 -3.95
CA LEU A 591 -8.80 -30.82 -4.57
C LEU A 591 -9.46 -29.55 -4.02
N ALA A 592 -8.70 -28.70 -3.35
CA ALA A 592 -9.13 -27.39 -2.90
C ALA A 592 -8.71 -26.33 -3.92
N LEU A 593 -9.63 -25.47 -4.36
CA LEU A 593 -9.36 -24.39 -5.31
C LEU A 593 -9.81 -23.07 -4.70
N ARG A 594 -9.04 -22.00 -4.89
CA ARG A 594 -9.47 -20.64 -4.54
C ARG A 594 -9.89 -19.90 -5.80
N VAL A 595 -11.17 -19.62 -5.92
CA VAL A 595 -11.79 -19.05 -7.12
C VAL A 595 -12.50 -17.76 -6.78
N ILE A 596 -12.15 -16.69 -7.50
CA ILE A 596 -12.82 -15.39 -7.44
C ILE A 596 -13.93 -15.40 -8.48
N VAL A 597 -15.11 -14.92 -8.11
CA VAL A 597 -16.17 -14.50 -9.04
C VAL A 597 -16.54 -13.05 -8.72
N PRO A 598 -17.07 -12.26 -9.67
CA PRO A 598 -17.38 -10.87 -9.43
C PRO A 598 -18.36 -10.69 -8.25
N PRO A 599 -18.22 -9.60 -7.48
CA PRO A 599 -19.16 -9.24 -6.42
C PRO A 599 -20.60 -9.22 -6.93
N ASN A 600 -21.53 -9.49 -6.02
CA ASN A 600 -22.98 -9.52 -6.26
C ASN A 600 -23.49 -10.54 -7.30
N THR A 601 -22.61 -11.34 -7.93
CA THR A 601 -23.04 -12.40 -8.85
C THR A 601 -23.59 -13.61 -8.09
N THR A 602 -24.57 -14.30 -8.68
CA THR A 602 -25.14 -15.53 -8.10
C THR A 602 -25.21 -16.64 -9.13
N GLY A 603 -25.11 -17.88 -8.68
CA GLY A 603 -25.35 -19.06 -9.51
C GLY A 603 -24.22 -19.42 -10.47
N THR A 604 -23.01 -18.86 -10.31
CA THR A 604 -21.84 -19.34 -11.07
C THR A 604 -21.57 -20.80 -10.72
N ARG A 605 -21.52 -21.65 -11.74
CA ARG A 605 -21.30 -23.10 -11.59
C ARG A 605 -20.13 -23.53 -12.46
N LEU A 606 -19.18 -24.24 -11.87
CA LEU A 606 -18.00 -24.77 -12.55
C LEU A 606 -17.92 -26.28 -12.30
N ASP A 607 -17.81 -27.07 -13.37
CA ASP A 607 -17.40 -28.47 -13.26
C ASP A 607 -15.87 -28.55 -13.25
N ILE A 608 -15.33 -29.35 -12.34
CA ILE A 608 -13.89 -29.50 -12.12
C ILE A 608 -13.46 -30.88 -12.59
N ALA A 609 -12.41 -30.95 -13.42
CA ALA A 609 -11.84 -32.21 -13.86
C ALA A 609 -10.31 -32.20 -13.84
N LEU A 610 -9.72 -33.38 -13.68
CA LEU A 610 -8.28 -33.61 -13.78
C LEU A 610 -7.97 -34.54 -14.94
N THR A 611 -6.80 -34.36 -15.55
CA THR A 611 -6.24 -35.30 -16.54
C THR A 611 -4.80 -35.62 -16.16
N ASP A 612 -4.42 -36.90 -16.17
CA ASP A 612 -3.04 -37.33 -15.92
C ASP A 612 -2.16 -37.30 -17.19
N THR A 613 -0.87 -37.61 -17.03
CA THR A 613 0.09 -37.66 -18.14
C THR A 613 -0.18 -38.80 -19.13
N SER A 614 -0.93 -39.83 -18.73
CA SER A 614 -1.37 -40.92 -19.61
C SER A 614 -2.64 -40.59 -20.41
N GLY A 615 -3.24 -39.42 -20.17
CA GLY A 615 -4.45 -38.96 -20.83
C GLY A 615 -5.76 -39.41 -20.17
N ARG A 616 -5.70 -40.10 -19.02
CA ARG A 616 -6.92 -40.48 -18.28
C ARG A 616 -7.50 -39.24 -17.61
N ARG A 617 -8.80 -39.03 -17.82
CA ARG A 617 -9.54 -37.87 -17.33
C ARG A 617 -10.63 -38.30 -16.34
N ALA A 618 -10.81 -37.52 -15.28
CA ALA A 618 -11.91 -37.68 -14.34
C ALA A 618 -12.57 -36.32 -14.02
N THR A 619 -13.89 -36.25 -14.16
CA THR A 619 -14.69 -35.15 -13.62
C THR A 619 -14.90 -35.38 -12.12
N LEU A 620 -14.39 -34.47 -11.29
CA LEU A 620 -14.45 -34.57 -9.82
C LEU A 620 -15.82 -34.19 -9.26
N GLY A 621 -16.51 -33.27 -9.94
CA GLY A 621 -17.81 -32.75 -9.55
C GLY A 621 -17.97 -31.28 -9.93
N GLY A 622 -19.12 -30.70 -9.60
CA GLY A 622 -19.43 -29.28 -9.82
C GLY A 622 -19.44 -28.48 -8.52
N ALA A 623 -19.03 -27.22 -8.58
CA ALA A 623 -19.10 -26.28 -7.47
C ALA A 623 -19.96 -25.07 -7.85
N ARG A 624 -20.79 -24.61 -6.90
CA ARG A 624 -21.51 -23.34 -6.99
C ARG A 624 -20.77 -22.26 -6.21
N ILE A 625 -20.53 -21.13 -6.85
CA ILE A 625 -19.82 -19.99 -6.28
C ILE A 625 -20.71 -18.77 -6.50
N ASP A 626 -21.06 -18.11 -5.41
CA ASP A 626 -21.72 -16.81 -5.44
C ASP A 626 -20.66 -15.76 -5.03
N GLY A 627 -20.74 -14.58 -5.64
CA GLY A 627 -19.90 -13.43 -5.32
C GLY A 627 -20.21 -12.85 -3.95
N LEU A 628 -19.24 -12.13 -3.38
CA LEU A 628 -19.45 -11.42 -2.13
C LEU A 628 -20.36 -10.21 -2.34
N PRO A 629 -21.15 -9.81 -1.33
CA PRO A 629 -21.72 -8.47 -1.32
C PRO A 629 -20.59 -7.45 -1.41
N GLY A 630 -20.69 -6.52 -2.36
CA GLY A 630 -19.69 -5.47 -2.54
C GLY A 630 -20.23 -4.27 -3.31
N SER A 631 -19.49 -3.19 -3.24
CA SER A 631 -19.64 -1.97 -4.02
C SER A 631 -18.31 -1.59 -4.67
N ASP A 632 -18.30 -0.48 -5.39
CA ASP A 632 -17.13 0.23 -5.88
C ASP A 632 -16.16 0.70 -4.77
N ARG A 633 -16.62 0.72 -3.50
CA ARG A 633 -15.83 1.11 -2.32
C ARG A 633 -15.28 -0.07 -1.52
N THR A 634 -15.46 -1.29 -2.01
CA THR A 634 -15.07 -2.50 -1.27
C THR A 634 -14.14 -3.40 -2.07
N ALA A 635 -13.12 -3.98 -1.43
CA ALA A 635 -12.28 -5.02 -2.01
C ALA A 635 -12.97 -6.40 -1.99
N SER A 636 -14.07 -6.53 -2.74
CA SER A 636 -14.96 -7.70 -2.69
C SER A 636 -14.65 -8.79 -3.72
N TYR A 637 -13.67 -8.60 -4.61
CA TYR A 637 -13.18 -9.64 -5.52
C TYR A 637 -12.28 -10.64 -4.76
N TRP A 638 -12.88 -11.45 -3.90
CA TRP A 638 -12.14 -12.35 -3.00
C TRP A 638 -12.30 -13.83 -3.38
N GLY A 639 -11.22 -14.60 -3.20
CA GLY A 639 -11.15 -16.00 -3.60
C GLY A 639 -11.89 -16.89 -2.61
N ARG A 640 -13.00 -17.49 -3.04
CA ARG A 640 -13.68 -18.52 -2.26
C ARG A 640 -12.99 -19.87 -2.41
N GLU A 641 -12.69 -20.53 -1.29
CA GLU A 641 -12.24 -21.92 -1.33
C GLU A 641 -13.42 -22.83 -1.68
N ILE A 642 -13.26 -23.64 -2.72
CA ILE A 642 -14.14 -24.75 -3.05
C ILE A 642 -13.35 -26.06 -2.90
N ARG A 643 -14.01 -27.13 -2.47
CA ARG A 643 -13.39 -28.44 -2.36
C ARG A 643 -14.20 -29.48 -3.10
N VAL A 644 -13.54 -30.19 -4.01
CA VAL A 644 -14.12 -31.33 -4.73
C VAL A 644 -13.41 -32.63 -4.34
N PRO A 645 -14.14 -33.69 -3.96
CA PRO A 645 -13.53 -34.95 -3.59
C PRO A 645 -12.72 -35.58 -4.74
N LEU A 646 -11.58 -36.19 -4.42
CA LEU A 646 -10.75 -36.92 -5.38
C LEU A 646 -11.23 -38.36 -5.63
N SER A 647 -12.28 -38.82 -4.92
CA SER A 647 -12.79 -40.19 -5.02
C SER A 647 -13.18 -40.60 -6.45
N ALA A 648 -13.67 -39.65 -7.27
CA ALA A 648 -13.97 -39.89 -8.68
C ALA A 648 -12.71 -40.21 -9.52
N SER A 649 -11.58 -39.55 -9.24
CA SER A 649 -10.31 -39.83 -9.91
C SER A 649 -9.80 -41.23 -9.62
N VAL A 650 -9.97 -41.70 -8.38
CA VAL A 650 -9.60 -43.07 -7.99
C VAL A 650 -10.43 -44.09 -8.76
N ARG A 651 -11.75 -43.89 -8.88
CA ARG A 651 -12.63 -44.76 -9.68
C ARG A 651 -12.26 -44.78 -11.15
N SER A 652 -11.91 -43.62 -11.72
CA SER A 652 -11.47 -43.48 -13.11
C SER A 652 -9.99 -43.84 -13.34
N LYS A 653 -9.30 -44.38 -12.31
CA LYS A 653 -7.89 -44.78 -12.34
C LYS A 653 -6.91 -43.67 -12.78
N VAL A 654 -7.25 -42.40 -12.58
CA VAL A 654 -6.35 -41.27 -12.88
C VAL A 654 -5.12 -41.35 -11.97
N ASP A 655 -3.92 -41.22 -12.53
CA ASP A 655 -2.68 -41.20 -11.75
C ASP A 655 -2.50 -39.84 -11.05
N LEU A 656 -2.89 -39.79 -9.78
CA LEU A 656 -2.78 -38.60 -8.94
C LEU A 656 -1.35 -38.18 -8.63
N LYS A 657 -0.32 -38.98 -8.96
CA LYS A 657 1.09 -38.59 -8.84
C LYS A 657 1.58 -37.77 -10.03
N HIS A 658 0.92 -37.91 -11.18
CA HIS A 658 1.34 -37.30 -12.44
C HIS A 658 0.16 -36.59 -13.12
N VAL A 659 -0.47 -35.65 -12.41
CA VAL A 659 -1.56 -34.85 -12.95
C VAL A 659 -1.01 -33.81 -13.92
N LYS A 660 -1.49 -33.84 -15.17
CA LYS A 660 -1.03 -32.99 -16.27
C LYS A 660 -1.87 -31.71 -16.42
N SER A 661 -3.17 -31.76 -16.16
CA SER A 661 -4.02 -30.58 -16.31
C SER A 661 -5.22 -30.55 -15.38
N LEU A 662 -5.62 -29.34 -15.01
CA LEU A 662 -6.89 -28.99 -14.39
C LEU A 662 -7.81 -28.38 -15.45
N GLU A 663 -9.07 -28.81 -15.48
CA GLU A 663 -10.11 -28.20 -16.30
C GLU A 663 -11.20 -27.61 -15.41
N LEU A 664 -11.62 -26.39 -15.74
CA LEU A 664 -12.76 -25.69 -15.15
C LEU A 664 -13.77 -25.39 -16.25
N THR A 665 -14.92 -26.06 -16.21
CA THR A 665 -15.95 -25.94 -17.25
C THR A 665 -17.16 -25.17 -16.73
N PRO A 666 -17.45 -23.96 -17.24
CA PRO A 666 -18.59 -23.19 -16.80
C PRO A 666 -19.90 -23.84 -17.23
N ARG A 667 -20.87 -23.85 -16.32
CA ARG A 667 -22.24 -24.36 -16.54
C ARG A 667 -23.29 -23.26 -16.53
N SER A 668 -22.94 -22.06 -16.06
CA SER A 668 -23.78 -20.87 -16.17
C SER A 668 -23.72 -20.28 -17.58
N GLY A 669 -24.78 -19.56 -17.98
CA GLY A 669 -24.95 -18.99 -19.33
C GLY A 669 -23.77 -18.13 -19.79
N SER A 670 -23.39 -17.15 -18.98
CA SER A 670 -22.22 -16.31 -19.18
C SER A 670 -21.59 -15.96 -17.82
N GLY A 671 -20.38 -15.42 -17.84
CA GLY A 671 -19.73 -14.97 -16.62
C GLY A 671 -18.22 -14.82 -16.76
N GLN A 672 -17.61 -14.51 -15.64
CA GLN A 672 -16.16 -14.40 -15.49
C GLN A 672 -15.74 -14.93 -14.12
N ALA A 673 -14.52 -15.42 -14.03
CA ALA A 673 -13.93 -15.90 -12.79
C ALA A 673 -12.40 -15.82 -12.88
N TRP A 674 -11.73 -15.94 -11.72
CA TRP A 674 -10.28 -16.07 -11.65
C TRP A 674 -9.90 -17.22 -10.74
N LEU A 675 -9.04 -18.12 -11.21
CA LEU A 675 -8.42 -19.12 -10.35
C LEU A 675 -7.15 -18.53 -9.74
N VAL A 676 -7.14 -18.36 -8.41
CA VAL A 676 -5.96 -17.92 -7.67
C VAL A 676 -4.95 -19.06 -7.56
N ASP A 677 -5.40 -20.24 -7.12
CA ASP A 677 -4.62 -21.48 -7.10
C ASP A 677 -5.47 -22.73 -6.76
N ALA A 678 -4.84 -23.91 -6.86
CA ALA A 678 -5.39 -25.18 -6.39
C ALA A 678 -4.36 -26.08 -5.68
N TRP A 679 -4.85 -26.86 -4.71
CA TRP A 679 -4.07 -27.67 -3.78
C TRP A 679 -4.70 -29.04 -3.57
N GLY A 680 -3.89 -30.09 -3.48
CA GLY A 680 -4.33 -31.35 -2.88
C GLY A 680 -4.52 -31.12 -1.37
N TRP A 681 -5.68 -31.46 -0.83
CA TRP A 681 -6.05 -31.21 0.57
C TRP A 681 -6.48 -32.49 1.29
N ARG A 682 -6.12 -32.58 2.57
CA ARG A 682 -6.66 -33.56 3.53
C ARG A 682 -6.73 -32.96 4.93
N PRO A 683 -7.54 -33.51 5.85
CA PRO A 683 -7.72 -32.93 7.17
C PRO A 683 -6.47 -33.03 8.07
N GLY A 684 -6.16 -31.92 8.75
CA GLY A 684 -5.25 -31.84 9.89
C GLY A 684 -4.23 -30.70 9.84
N THR A 685 -3.74 -30.32 11.01
CA THR A 685 -2.65 -29.36 11.23
C THR A 685 -1.36 -30.08 11.65
N PRO A 686 -0.35 -30.20 10.77
CA PRO A 686 0.91 -30.84 11.13
C PRO A 686 1.67 -29.96 12.14
N ALA A 687 2.49 -30.59 12.98
CA ALA A 687 3.38 -29.85 13.87
C ALA A 687 4.36 -28.99 13.06
N VAL A 688 4.37 -27.68 13.34
CA VAL A 688 5.23 -26.74 12.64
C VAL A 688 6.64 -26.78 13.22
N ARG A 689 7.63 -26.91 12.35
CA ARG A 689 9.05 -26.78 12.69
C ARG A 689 9.62 -25.70 11.81
N ALA A 690 9.95 -24.56 12.41
CA ALA A 690 10.53 -23.44 11.68
C ALA A 690 11.81 -23.87 10.97
N ALA A 691 11.94 -23.50 9.70
CA ALA A 691 13.18 -23.70 8.98
C ALA A 691 14.21 -22.67 9.47
N SER A 692 15.48 -23.06 9.43
CA SER A 692 16.56 -22.08 9.56
C SER A 692 16.75 -21.44 8.19
N LEU A 693 16.36 -20.18 8.06
CA LEU A 693 16.34 -19.44 6.80
C LEU A 693 17.34 -18.27 6.88
N PRO A 694 17.95 -17.88 5.75
CA PRO A 694 18.64 -16.61 5.65
C PRO A 694 17.62 -15.46 5.73
N ARG A 695 18.00 -14.41 6.44
CA ARG A 695 17.27 -13.14 6.53
C ARG A 695 18.02 -12.06 5.77
N VAL A 696 17.32 -11.28 4.96
CA VAL A 696 17.87 -10.12 4.24
C VAL A 696 17.31 -8.84 4.83
N ASP A 697 18.20 -7.91 5.17
CA ASP A 697 17.86 -6.54 5.60
C ASP A 697 18.60 -5.55 4.69
N ILE A 698 17.86 -4.69 3.97
CA ILE A 698 18.42 -3.58 3.21
C ILE A 698 18.60 -2.39 4.16
N GLY A 699 19.74 -1.71 4.09
CA GLY A 699 20.02 -0.51 4.87
C GLY A 699 20.03 0.76 4.00
N HIS A 700 20.19 1.89 4.67
CA HIS A 700 20.33 3.19 4.03
C HIS A 700 21.77 3.68 4.14
N LEU A 701 22.23 4.37 3.11
CA LEU A 701 23.49 5.09 3.09
C LEU A 701 23.21 6.52 2.63
N LYS A 702 23.80 7.51 3.31
CA LYS A 702 23.79 8.92 2.89
C LYS A 702 25.22 9.35 2.60
N VAL A 703 25.45 10.03 1.47
CA VAL A 703 26.77 10.50 1.02
C VAL A 703 26.64 11.86 0.35
N SER A 704 27.67 12.70 0.42
CA SER A 704 27.77 13.91 -0.41
C SER A 704 28.26 13.56 -1.83
N GLU A 705 27.82 14.31 -2.84
CA GLU A 705 28.32 14.14 -4.21
C GLU A 705 29.77 14.60 -4.38
N GLY A 706 30.13 15.72 -3.72
CA GLY A 706 31.46 16.33 -3.78
C GLY A 706 31.72 17.10 -5.08
N ASP A 707 32.80 17.87 -5.12
CA ASP A 707 33.04 18.83 -6.19
C ASP A 707 33.44 18.25 -7.57
N SER A 708 33.95 17.00 -7.61
CA SER A 708 34.48 16.42 -8.85
C SER A 708 34.69 14.90 -8.80
N GLY A 709 34.84 14.31 -10.00
CA GLY A 709 35.14 12.90 -10.19
C GLY A 709 33.89 12.00 -10.11
N VAL A 710 34.11 10.69 -10.16
CA VAL A 710 33.04 9.69 -10.00
C VAL A 710 33.45 8.73 -8.91
N ARG A 711 32.57 8.54 -7.92
CA ARG A 711 32.74 7.60 -6.81
C ARG A 711 31.63 6.56 -6.87
N THR A 712 31.99 5.30 -6.70
CA THR A 712 31.00 4.22 -6.61
C THR A 712 30.72 3.88 -5.16
N TYR A 713 29.48 4.07 -4.73
CA TYR A 713 29.00 3.63 -3.43
C TYR A 713 28.17 2.36 -3.58
N ARG A 714 28.06 1.58 -2.49
CA ARG A 714 27.26 0.35 -2.47
C ARG A 714 26.15 0.47 -1.45
N VAL A 715 24.93 0.12 -1.85
CA VAL A 715 23.80 0.04 -0.93
C VAL A 715 24.09 -1.02 0.14
N PRO A 716 23.99 -0.70 1.44
CA PRO A 716 24.30 -1.66 2.49
C PRO A 716 23.24 -2.74 2.55
N VAL A 717 23.67 -4.01 2.44
CA VAL A 717 22.79 -5.17 2.56
C VAL A 717 23.38 -6.14 3.57
N ARG A 718 22.56 -6.58 4.53
CA ARG A 718 22.95 -7.56 5.54
C ARG A 718 22.18 -8.85 5.31
N VAL A 719 22.92 -9.95 5.12
CA VAL A 719 22.35 -11.30 5.05
C VAL A 719 22.80 -12.09 6.28
N SER A 720 21.84 -12.42 7.15
CA SER A 720 22.05 -13.14 8.41
C SER A 720 21.31 -14.50 8.41
N GLY A 721 21.45 -15.28 9.48
CA GLY A 721 20.81 -16.60 9.60
C GLY A 721 21.66 -17.74 9.04
N HIS A 722 21.00 -18.77 8.48
CA HIS A 722 21.67 -19.97 7.96
C HIS A 722 21.08 -20.45 6.64
N GLY A 723 21.84 -21.26 5.89
CA GLY A 723 21.38 -21.88 4.66
C GLY A 723 21.49 -20.95 3.44
N SER A 724 20.63 -21.19 2.44
CA SER A 724 20.59 -20.41 1.21
C SER A 724 19.15 -20.22 0.75
N GLY A 725 18.85 -19.06 0.19
CA GLY A 725 17.51 -18.74 -0.30
C GLY A 725 17.54 -17.89 -1.55
N ARG A 726 16.37 -17.62 -2.11
CA ARG A 726 16.19 -16.71 -3.24
C ARG A 726 15.29 -15.55 -2.81
N VAL A 727 15.72 -14.36 -3.17
CA VAL A 727 14.96 -13.12 -3.04
C VAL A 727 14.84 -12.45 -4.40
N ARG A 728 13.83 -11.59 -4.56
CA ARG A 728 13.71 -10.70 -5.71
C ARG A 728 14.12 -9.31 -5.25
N LEU A 729 15.09 -8.75 -5.94
CA LEU A 729 15.62 -7.42 -5.73
C LEU A 729 15.03 -6.51 -6.81
N PHE A 730 14.58 -5.33 -6.40
CA PHE A 730 14.11 -4.25 -7.26
C PHE A 730 15.02 -3.06 -7.01
N VAL A 731 15.59 -2.49 -8.07
CA VAL A 731 16.45 -1.32 -8.02
C VAL A 731 15.75 -0.23 -8.81
N SER A 732 15.42 0.86 -8.12
CA SER A 732 14.78 2.03 -8.71
C SER A 732 15.82 3.10 -8.95
N ASP A 733 16.03 3.45 -10.22
CA ASP A 733 16.90 4.54 -10.58
C ASP A 733 16.10 5.87 -10.66
N PRO A 734 16.67 6.99 -10.18
CA PRO A 734 16.04 8.29 -10.23
C PRO A 734 15.59 8.65 -11.65
N GLY A 735 14.32 9.02 -11.79
CA GLY A 735 13.73 9.46 -13.06
C GLY A 735 13.28 8.34 -14.00
N GLU A 736 13.52 7.07 -13.66
CA GLU A 736 12.92 5.92 -14.36
C GLU A 736 11.51 5.63 -13.81
N ALA A 737 10.60 5.26 -14.71
CA ALA A 737 9.20 5.00 -14.33
C ALA A 737 9.02 3.64 -13.62
N GLU A 738 9.89 2.68 -13.88
CA GLU A 738 9.74 1.28 -13.44
C GLU A 738 11.08 0.75 -12.91
N PRO A 739 11.09 0.09 -11.72
CA PRO A 739 12.32 -0.46 -11.18
C PRO A 739 12.79 -1.69 -11.99
N VAL A 740 14.10 -1.81 -12.15
CA VAL A 740 14.71 -3.03 -12.72
C VAL A 740 14.74 -4.10 -11.63
N TYR A 741 14.26 -5.31 -11.94
CA TYR A 741 14.23 -6.40 -10.98
C TYR A 741 15.03 -7.63 -11.42
N ARG A 742 15.60 -8.33 -10.44
CA ARG A 742 16.30 -9.60 -10.65
C ARG A 742 16.09 -10.55 -9.46
N THR A 743 16.15 -11.85 -9.71
CA THR A 743 16.15 -12.85 -8.62
C THR A 743 17.59 -13.19 -8.24
N VAL A 744 17.91 -13.06 -6.96
CA VAL A 744 19.25 -13.27 -6.41
C VAL A 744 19.20 -14.45 -5.42
N THR A 745 20.21 -15.30 -5.46
CA THR A 745 20.40 -16.33 -4.43
C THR A 745 21.26 -15.72 -3.32
N VAL A 746 20.80 -15.78 -2.07
CA VAL A 746 21.47 -15.18 -0.92
C VAL A 746 21.95 -16.24 0.05
N ARG A 747 23.13 -16.00 0.64
CA ARG A 747 23.71 -16.79 1.72
C ARG A 747 24.19 -15.88 2.86
N PRO A 748 24.06 -16.28 4.13
CA PRO A 748 24.61 -15.51 5.24
C PRO A 748 26.11 -15.29 5.07
N GLY A 749 26.57 -14.06 5.34
CA GLY A 749 27.97 -13.66 5.17
C GLY A 749 28.45 -13.50 3.72
N SER A 750 27.59 -13.73 2.73
CA SER A 750 27.90 -13.41 1.32
C SER A 750 27.55 -11.96 0.99
N HIS A 751 28.23 -11.43 -0.03
CA HIS A 751 27.87 -10.17 -0.70
C HIS A 751 27.08 -10.45 -1.99
N ASP A 752 26.21 -11.47 -1.98
CA ASP A 752 25.46 -11.93 -3.16
C ASP A 752 24.56 -10.82 -3.75
N ILE A 753 24.16 -9.84 -2.94
CA ILE A 753 23.47 -8.62 -3.40
C ILE A 753 24.50 -7.49 -3.44
N ASP A 754 24.93 -7.15 -4.66
CA ASP A 754 25.74 -5.95 -4.95
C ASP A 754 24.91 -4.98 -5.79
N VAL A 755 24.74 -3.76 -5.27
CA VAL A 755 24.05 -2.65 -5.94
C VAL A 755 25.00 -1.46 -5.91
N PRO A 756 25.90 -1.35 -6.91
CA PRO A 756 26.75 -0.18 -7.05
C PRO A 756 25.94 0.99 -7.61
N VAL A 757 26.18 2.17 -7.06
CA VAL A 757 25.64 3.44 -7.55
C VAL A 757 26.83 4.37 -7.81
N GLU A 758 26.94 4.85 -9.05
CA GLU A 758 27.93 5.86 -9.41
C GLU A 758 27.40 7.24 -9.06
N VAL A 759 28.16 7.94 -8.22
CA VAL A 759 27.90 9.31 -7.81
C VAL A 759 28.95 10.18 -8.46
N ARG A 760 28.50 11.11 -9.31
CA ARG A 760 29.36 12.07 -9.98
C ARG A 760 29.36 13.35 -9.18
N GLY A 761 30.53 13.73 -8.69
CA GLY A 761 30.71 15.03 -8.07
C GLY A 761 30.75 16.15 -9.11
N ASN A 762 30.21 17.30 -8.74
CA ASN A 762 30.14 18.49 -9.57
C ASN A 762 30.15 19.76 -8.69
N THR A 763 30.17 20.95 -9.28
CA THR A 763 30.22 22.24 -8.54
C THR A 763 29.02 23.13 -8.83
N ARG A 764 27.90 22.53 -9.20
CA ARG A 764 26.67 23.20 -9.62
C ARG A 764 25.51 22.64 -8.82
N PHE A 765 24.73 23.56 -8.30
CA PHE A 765 23.55 23.23 -7.53
C PHE A 765 22.59 22.27 -8.24
N GLY A 766 22.21 21.23 -7.51
CA GLY A 766 21.14 20.29 -7.77
C GLY A 766 20.35 19.94 -6.50
N TYR A 767 19.51 18.91 -6.57
CA TYR A 767 18.77 18.39 -5.41
C TYR A 767 19.32 17.04 -4.98
N ASP A 768 19.06 16.67 -3.72
CA ASP A 768 19.34 15.33 -3.22
C ASP A 768 18.73 14.27 -4.15
N ILE A 769 19.51 13.23 -4.45
CA ILE A 769 19.10 12.15 -5.34
C ILE A 769 18.99 10.86 -4.54
N THR A 770 17.81 10.23 -4.55
CA THR A 770 17.58 8.97 -3.84
C THR A 770 17.46 7.78 -4.80
N HIS A 771 18.34 6.80 -4.63
CA HIS A 771 18.30 5.49 -5.28
C HIS A 771 17.70 4.46 -4.33
N SER A 772 16.45 4.04 -4.60
CA SER A 772 15.72 3.13 -3.73
C SER A 772 15.89 1.66 -4.15
N VAL A 773 16.05 0.79 -3.15
CA VAL A 773 16.18 -0.66 -3.34
C VAL A 773 15.14 -1.37 -2.49
N PHE A 774 14.37 -2.24 -3.13
CA PHE A 774 13.36 -3.08 -2.48
C PHE A 774 13.71 -4.56 -2.60
N VAL A 775 13.36 -5.35 -1.58
CA VAL A 775 13.59 -6.80 -1.60
C VAL A 775 12.37 -7.59 -1.11
N LYS A 776 12.10 -8.71 -1.79
CA LYS A 776 11.00 -9.62 -1.47
C LYS A 776 11.45 -11.07 -1.42
N ALA A 777 10.93 -11.84 -0.46
CA ALA A 777 11.19 -13.27 -0.38
C ALA A 777 10.58 -14.03 -1.58
N VAL A 778 11.34 -14.96 -2.16
CA VAL A 778 10.84 -15.85 -3.23
C VAL A 778 10.78 -17.29 -2.75
N ARG A 779 11.88 -17.80 -2.17
CA ARG A 779 11.95 -19.18 -1.68
C ARG A 779 13.13 -19.36 -0.73
N GLY A 780 12.92 -19.97 0.41
CA GLY A 780 13.97 -20.35 1.35
C GLY A 780 14.70 -19.14 1.95
N ALA A 781 14.06 -17.99 2.05
CA ALA A 781 14.58 -16.77 2.68
C ALA A 781 13.42 -15.99 3.32
N VAL A 782 13.75 -15.15 4.30
CA VAL A 782 12.83 -14.16 4.88
C VAL A 782 13.44 -12.76 4.74
N VAL A 783 12.60 -11.74 4.80
CA VAL A 783 13.03 -10.35 4.67
C VAL A 783 12.69 -9.58 5.94
N GLY A 784 13.70 -8.90 6.44
CA GLY A 784 13.66 -7.96 7.54
C GLY A 784 13.25 -6.58 7.04
N SER A 785 14.20 -5.65 6.98
CA SER A 785 14.05 -4.38 6.25
C SER A 785 13.91 -4.64 4.74
N HIS A 786 12.73 -4.37 4.19
CA HIS A 786 12.44 -4.57 2.76
C HIS A 786 12.90 -3.42 1.88
N LEU A 787 13.02 -2.22 2.44
CA LEU A 787 13.38 -0.98 1.79
C LEU A 787 14.72 -0.48 2.36
N GLY A 788 15.56 0.04 1.46
CA GLY A 788 16.71 0.86 1.77
C GLY A 788 17.24 1.53 0.50
N GLY A 789 18.48 1.99 0.50
CA GLY A 789 19.01 2.70 -0.67
C GLY A 789 20.20 3.60 -0.39
N LEU A 790 20.51 4.45 -1.36
CA LEU A 790 21.51 5.52 -1.29
C LEU A 790 20.82 6.87 -1.49
N THR A 791 21.01 7.80 -0.56
CA THR A 791 20.71 9.22 -0.77
C THR A 791 22.03 9.95 -1.01
N VAL A 792 22.14 10.56 -2.18
CA VAL A 792 23.24 11.44 -2.58
C VAL A 792 22.81 12.86 -2.24
N GLN A 793 23.58 13.55 -1.41
CA GLN A 793 23.30 14.90 -0.96
C GLN A 793 24.05 15.89 -1.84
N ASN A 794 23.33 16.90 -2.32
CA ASN A 794 23.94 18.04 -2.99
C ASN A 794 24.69 18.89 -1.94
N ASP A 795 25.99 19.10 -2.14
CA ASP A 795 26.83 19.95 -1.29
C ASP A 795 27.16 21.32 -1.91
N ASP A 796 26.64 21.60 -3.10
CA ASP A 796 26.76 22.90 -3.76
C ASP A 796 25.70 23.91 -3.24
N PRO A 797 26.05 25.20 -3.08
CA PRO A 797 25.11 26.22 -2.63
C PRO A 797 24.09 26.59 -3.71
N MET A 798 22.85 26.86 -3.31
CA MET A 798 21.83 27.38 -4.23
C MET A 798 22.26 28.73 -4.83
N PRO A 799 22.13 28.96 -6.16
CA PRO A 799 22.45 30.25 -6.76
C PRO A 799 21.58 31.38 -6.22
N THR A 800 22.19 32.53 -5.96
CA THR A 800 21.45 33.75 -5.56
C THR A 800 20.74 34.37 -6.76
N VAL A 801 19.56 34.94 -6.53
CA VAL A 801 18.72 35.55 -7.57
C VAL A 801 18.86 37.08 -7.57
N GLU A 802 19.05 37.66 -8.76
CA GLU A 802 19.01 39.10 -9.01
C GLU A 802 17.91 39.43 -10.03
N VAL A 803 17.12 40.48 -9.78
CA VAL A 803 16.08 40.94 -10.71
C VAL A 803 16.39 42.35 -11.18
N LYS A 804 16.31 42.58 -12.50
CA LYS A 804 16.50 43.89 -13.14
C LYS A 804 15.33 44.23 -14.06
N PRO A 805 14.80 45.47 -14.02
CA PRO A 805 13.81 45.90 -14.99
C PRO A 805 14.43 45.94 -16.40
N VAL A 806 13.71 45.40 -17.38
CA VAL A 806 14.04 45.46 -18.81
C VAL A 806 13.13 46.47 -19.50
N ALA A 807 11.84 46.44 -19.16
CA ALA A 807 10.85 47.42 -19.58
C ALA A 807 9.82 47.58 -18.44
N ASP A 808 10.08 48.49 -17.51
CA ASP A 808 9.20 48.78 -16.36
C ASP A 808 8.31 50.01 -16.61
N ARG A 809 8.46 50.68 -17.74
CA ARG A 809 7.55 51.73 -18.21
C ARG A 809 7.17 51.47 -19.65
N VAL A 810 5.90 51.22 -19.89
CA VAL A 810 5.41 50.80 -21.21
C VAL A 810 4.12 51.53 -21.58
N THR A 811 3.80 51.48 -22.86
CA THR A 811 2.50 51.88 -23.38
C THR A 811 1.61 50.65 -23.55
N GLU A 812 0.30 50.77 -23.39
CA GLU A 812 -0.67 49.69 -23.64
C GLU A 812 -0.41 48.94 -24.95
N GLY A 813 -0.54 47.62 -24.87
CA GLY A 813 -0.16 46.68 -25.93
C GLY A 813 1.31 46.28 -25.93
N GLN A 814 2.13 46.79 -25.01
CA GLN A 814 3.51 46.34 -24.76
C GLN A 814 3.60 45.57 -23.45
N SER A 815 4.56 44.66 -23.31
CA SER A 815 4.75 43.91 -22.07
C SER A 815 5.68 44.65 -21.12
N LEU A 816 5.28 44.77 -19.85
CA LEU A 816 6.23 45.02 -18.77
C LEU A 816 7.18 43.81 -18.68
N ARG A 817 8.49 44.04 -18.50
CA ARG A 817 9.51 42.97 -18.49
C ARG A 817 10.54 43.17 -17.40
N TRP A 818 10.87 42.08 -16.70
CA TRP A 818 11.97 42.00 -15.74
C TRP A 818 12.84 40.80 -16.07
N ARG A 819 14.15 41.01 -16.08
CA ARG A 819 15.14 39.94 -16.22
C ARG A 819 15.50 39.42 -14.84
N ILE A 820 15.32 38.12 -14.66
CA ILE A 820 15.80 37.38 -13.50
C ILE A 820 17.12 36.71 -13.87
N SER A 821 18.16 36.90 -13.08
CA SER A 821 19.50 36.35 -13.28
C SER A 821 19.96 35.57 -12.06
N LEU A 822 20.69 34.48 -12.26
CA LEU A 822 21.32 33.68 -11.24
C LEU A 822 22.80 34.04 -11.14
N SER A 823 23.37 33.96 -9.93
CA SER A 823 24.83 34.13 -9.76
C SER A 823 25.67 33.00 -10.35
N ALA A 824 25.08 31.82 -10.55
CA ALA A 824 25.69 30.67 -11.18
C ALA A 824 24.65 29.81 -11.92
N VAL A 825 25.12 28.99 -12.87
CA VAL A 825 24.28 27.99 -13.55
C VAL A 825 23.99 26.84 -12.60
N ALA A 826 22.73 26.43 -12.49
CA ALA A 826 22.31 25.20 -11.82
C ALA A 826 22.05 24.08 -12.83
N ASP A 827 22.18 22.83 -12.38
CA ASP A 827 21.87 21.64 -13.18
C ASP A 827 20.38 21.22 -13.06
N VAL A 828 19.62 21.94 -12.24
CA VAL A 828 18.16 21.86 -12.09
C VAL A 828 17.50 23.19 -12.44
N ASP A 829 16.20 23.16 -12.74
CA ASP A 829 15.42 24.38 -12.88
C ASP A 829 15.40 25.12 -11.53
N ILE A 830 15.73 26.41 -11.55
CA ILE A 830 15.61 27.28 -10.39
C ILE A 830 14.26 27.96 -10.44
N ASP A 831 13.37 27.46 -9.60
CA ASP A 831 12.03 27.98 -9.34
C ASP A 831 11.98 28.84 -8.07
N SER A 832 13.11 29.05 -7.39
CA SER A 832 13.22 29.75 -6.09
C SER A 832 12.98 31.26 -6.07
N ALA A 833 12.40 31.79 -7.13
CA ALA A 833 12.04 33.19 -7.26
C ALA A 833 10.63 33.35 -7.81
N GLY A 834 9.93 34.36 -7.32
CA GLY A 834 8.68 34.82 -7.91
C GLY A 834 8.29 36.17 -7.34
N PHE A 835 7.17 36.71 -7.80
CA PHE A 835 6.69 38.01 -7.40
C PHE A 835 5.33 37.90 -6.75
N GLU A 836 5.21 38.34 -5.50
CA GLU A 836 3.91 38.61 -4.92
C GLU A 836 3.43 39.97 -5.45
N ILE A 837 2.28 39.97 -6.13
CA ILE A 837 1.64 41.19 -6.60
C ILE A 837 0.95 41.84 -5.42
N GLN A 838 1.40 43.05 -5.07
CA GLN A 838 0.91 43.79 -3.93
C GLN A 838 0.04 44.96 -4.36
N PRO A 839 -0.91 45.40 -3.51
CA PRO A 839 -1.63 46.65 -3.75
C PRO A 839 -0.67 47.83 -3.93
N VAL A 840 -0.96 48.68 -4.92
CA VAL A 840 -0.21 49.93 -5.15
C VAL A 840 -0.50 50.94 -4.05
N GLY A 841 0.52 51.70 -3.63
CA GLY A 841 0.39 52.66 -2.52
C GLY A 841 -0.27 54.00 -2.91
N ALA A 842 -0.26 54.35 -4.19
CA ALA A 842 -0.88 55.56 -4.74
C ALA A 842 -1.14 55.39 -6.24
N GLY A 843 -2.23 55.97 -6.75
CA GLY A 843 -2.63 55.86 -8.15
C GLY A 843 -3.49 54.62 -8.46
N PRO A 844 -3.94 54.46 -9.72
CA PRO A 844 -4.65 53.28 -10.19
C PRO A 844 -3.72 52.07 -10.28
N GLU A 845 -4.24 50.90 -9.94
CA GLU A 845 -3.54 49.62 -10.09
C GLU A 845 -3.92 48.98 -11.42
N LEU A 846 -2.93 48.40 -12.10
CA LEU A 846 -3.14 47.63 -13.34
C LEU A 846 -4.22 46.57 -13.11
N SER A 847 -5.26 46.59 -13.94
CA SER A 847 -6.45 45.75 -13.78
C SER A 847 -6.41 44.51 -14.68
N THR A 848 -7.29 43.54 -14.40
CA THR A 848 -7.44 42.32 -15.20
C THR A 848 -7.94 42.57 -16.63
N LEU A 849 -8.53 43.74 -16.91
CA LEU A 849 -8.93 44.12 -18.27
C LEU A 849 -7.75 44.58 -19.13
N ASP A 850 -6.68 45.04 -18.50
CA ASP A 850 -5.58 45.76 -19.16
C ASP A 850 -4.39 44.84 -19.46
N VAL A 851 -4.55 43.55 -19.19
CA VAL A 851 -3.60 42.49 -19.48
C VAL A 851 -4.17 41.44 -20.44
N ASP A 852 -3.29 40.71 -21.12
CA ASP A 852 -3.69 39.67 -22.06
C ASP A 852 -4.51 38.57 -21.34
N GLY A 853 -5.72 38.33 -21.82
CA GLY A 853 -6.62 37.36 -21.21
C GLY A 853 -6.15 35.91 -21.30
N THR A 854 -5.33 35.56 -22.29
CA THR A 854 -4.70 34.22 -22.37
C THR A 854 -3.65 34.09 -21.28
N TRP A 855 -2.79 35.10 -21.13
CA TRP A 855 -1.78 35.14 -20.06
C TRP A 855 -2.41 35.11 -18.67
N LEU A 856 -3.48 35.87 -18.42
CA LEU A 856 -4.19 35.88 -17.14
C LEU A 856 -4.78 34.49 -16.84
N LYS A 857 -5.33 33.83 -17.86
CA LYS A 857 -5.87 32.46 -17.76
C LYS A 857 -4.78 31.42 -17.52
N GLU A 858 -3.63 31.53 -18.18
CA GLU A 858 -2.51 30.60 -18.01
C GLU A 858 -1.82 30.78 -16.66
N THR A 859 -1.67 32.02 -16.20
CA THR A 859 -0.94 32.36 -14.97
C THR A 859 -1.79 32.19 -13.71
N PHE A 860 -3.04 32.66 -13.73
CA PHE A 860 -3.90 32.71 -12.55
C PHE A 860 -5.20 31.89 -12.66
N ASP A 861 -5.49 31.29 -13.82
CA ASP A 861 -6.78 30.63 -14.13
C ASP A 861 -8.01 31.52 -14.16
N GLU A 862 -7.80 32.83 -14.17
CA GLU A 862 -8.86 33.81 -14.03
C GLU A 862 -9.20 34.44 -15.38
N SER A 863 -10.45 34.88 -15.52
CA SER A 863 -10.88 35.68 -16.67
C SER A 863 -10.64 37.18 -16.41
N PRO A 864 -10.44 37.97 -17.48
CA PRO A 864 -10.39 39.43 -17.39
C PRO A 864 -11.61 40.04 -16.69
N ASP A 865 -12.80 39.49 -16.97
CA ASP A 865 -14.05 39.91 -16.38
C ASP A 865 -14.39 39.14 -15.09
N PRO A 866 -14.96 39.81 -14.06
CA PRO A 866 -15.10 41.27 -13.95
C PRO A 866 -13.75 41.95 -13.66
N ALA A 867 -13.62 43.22 -14.05
CA ALA A 867 -12.45 44.05 -13.77
C ALA A 867 -12.08 44.03 -12.27
N ARG A 868 -10.83 43.71 -11.96
CA ARG A 868 -10.27 43.73 -10.61
C ARG A 868 -8.78 44.08 -10.66
N PRO A 869 -8.23 44.69 -9.60
CA PRO A 869 -6.79 44.91 -9.49
C PRO A 869 -6.01 43.59 -9.54
N LEU A 870 -4.84 43.57 -10.19
CA LEU A 870 -4.02 42.36 -10.30
C LEU A 870 -3.61 41.75 -8.95
N SER A 871 -3.46 42.54 -7.89
CA SER A 871 -3.18 42.07 -6.53
C SER A 871 -4.33 41.28 -5.89
N LYS A 872 -5.53 41.31 -6.49
CA LYS A 872 -6.75 40.64 -6.00
C LYS A 872 -7.24 39.53 -6.93
N VAL A 873 -6.40 39.09 -7.86
CA VAL A 873 -6.75 38.02 -8.80
C VAL A 873 -6.80 36.68 -8.07
N SER A 874 -5.90 36.46 -7.12
CA SER A 874 -5.87 35.29 -6.24
C SER A 874 -5.31 35.66 -4.86
N GLU A 875 -5.48 34.81 -3.84
CA GLU A 875 -4.92 35.03 -2.51
C GLU A 875 -3.95 33.89 -2.10
N PRO A 876 -2.62 34.13 -2.12
CA PRO A 876 -1.93 35.34 -2.60
C PRO A 876 -1.86 35.42 -4.14
N SER A 877 -1.80 36.65 -4.69
CA SER A 877 -1.55 36.88 -6.12
C SER A 877 -0.06 36.76 -6.42
N PHE A 878 0.34 35.64 -7.02
CA PHE A 878 1.75 35.29 -7.18
C PHE A 878 2.12 35.00 -8.64
N LEU A 879 3.14 35.70 -9.15
CA LEU A 879 3.69 35.51 -10.48
C LEU A 879 5.01 34.72 -10.39
N PRO A 880 5.05 33.44 -10.81
CA PRO A 880 6.25 32.62 -10.67
C PRO A 880 7.34 33.02 -11.67
N ALA A 881 8.61 32.85 -11.28
CA ALA A 881 9.77 33.06 -12.14
C ALA A 881 10.62 31.78 -12.22
N PHE A 882 10.88 31.30 -13.43
CA PHE A 882 11.62 30.05 -13.65
C PHE A 882 12.88 30.29 -14.49
N VAL A 883 14.05 30.01 -13.92
CA VAL A 883 15.29 29.95 -14.70
C VAL A 883 15.58 28.49 -15.06
N PRO A 884 15.50 28.10 -16.35
CA PRO A 884 15.70 26.70 -16.75
C PRO A 884 17.11 26.19 -16.41
N ALA A 885 17.22 24.89 -16.16
CA ALA A 885 18.49 24.21 -15.95
C ALA A 885 19.50 24.55 -17.05
N GLY A 886 20.73 24.84 -16.66
CA GLY A 886 21.78 25.25 -17.61
C GLY A 886 21.72 26.71 -18.06
N LYS A 887 20.76 27.53 -17.61
CA LYS A 887 20.64 28.95 -17.95
C LYS A 887 21.03 29.85 -16.77
N LEU A 888 21.54 31.04 -17.08
CA LEU A 888 21.86 32.08 -16.09
C LEU A 888 20.74 33.08 -15.88
N SER A 889 19.75 33.14 -16.77
CA SER A 889 18.70 34.14 -16.69
C SER A 889 17.46 33.73 -17.46
N THR A 890 16.32 34.27 -17.03
CA THR A 890 15.05 34.27 -17.76
C THR A 890 14.47 35.69 -17.80
N GLU A 891 13.41 35.91 -18.56
CA GLU A 891 12.62 37.15 -18.49
C GLU A 891 11.18 36.81 -18.11
N VAL A 892 10.66 37.52 -17.10
CA VAL A 892 9.25 37.52 -16.73
C VAL A 892 8.59 38.71 -17.39
N ALA A 893 7.43 38.48 -17.99
CA ALA A 893 6.67 39.50 -18.69
C ALA A 893 5.22 39.55 -18.22
N VAL A 894 4.69 40.77 -18.09
CA VAL A 894 3.26 41.02 -17.91
C VAL A 894 2.76 41.71 -19.18
N PRO A 895 2.11 40.98 -20.10
CA PRO A 895 1.63 41.52 -21.36
C PRO A 895 0.39 42.41 -21.13
N THR A 896 0.49 43.68 -21.46
CA THR A 896 -0.67 44.60 -21.45
C THR A 896 -1.41 44.55 -22.78
N VAL A 897 -2.72 44.82 -22.77
CA VAL A 897 -3.54 44.93 -23.98
C VAL A 897 -3.87 46.40 -24.28
N ARG A 898 -4.30 46.67 -25.51
CA ARG A 898 -4.93 47.95 -25.86
C ARG A 898 -6.43 47.76 -25.85
N ASP A 899 -7.14 48.60 -25.13
CA ASP A 899 -8.59 48.51 -25.00
C ASP A 899 -9.32 49.73 -25.63
N GLY A 900 -8.58 50.79 -25.95
CA GLY A 900 -9.09 52.00 -26.58
C GLY A 900 -9.86 52.91 -25.61
N LEU A 901 -9.81 52.64 -24.31
CA LEU A 901 -10.28 53.54 -23.26
C LEU A 901 -9.21 54.59 -22.96
N LYS A 902 -9.64 55.69 -22.36
CA LYS A 902 -8.70 56.73 -21.89
C LYS A 902 -8.61 56.64 -20.38
N GLU A 903 -7.46 56.24 -19.91
CA GLU A 903 -7.21 55.87 -18.53
C GLU A 903 -6.06 56.72 -17.93
N PRO A 904 -6.04 56.87 -16.60
CA PRO A 904 -4.87 57.39 -15.92
C PRO A 904 -3.71 56.38 -15.97
N GLU A 905 -2.45 56.86 -15.83
CA GLU A 905 -1.29 55.96 -15.71
C GLU A 905 -1.49 54.93 -14.59
N GLU A 906 -1.45 53.66 -14.95
CA GLU A 906 -1.67 52.54 -14.04
C GLU A 906 -0.35 51.93 -13.58
N SER A 907 -0.34 51.37 -12.38
CA SER A 907 0.87 50.78 -11.79
C SER A 907 0.69 49.32 -11.40
N LEU A 908 1.74 48.53 -11.59
CA LEU A 908 1.89 47.17 -11.07
C LEU A 908 2.98 47.19 -10.02
N ARG A 909 2.67 46.77 -8.78
CA ARG A 909 3.65 46.63 -7.71
C ARG A 909 3.90 45.16 -7.40
N MET A 910 5.17 44.76 -7.41
CA MET A 910 5.60 43.38 -7.24
C MET A 910 6.70 43.28 -6.20
N GLN A 911 6.51 42.45 -5.20
CA GLN A 911 7.49 42.12 -4.18
C GLN A 911 8.22 40.85 -4.59
N LEU A 912 9.54 40.90 -4.79
CA LEU A 912 10.32 39.69 -5.02
C LEU A 912 10.24 38.82 -3.77
N MET A 913 9.92 37.56 -3.98
CA MET A 913 9.98 36.50 -2.99
C MET A 913 11.05 35.52 -3.44
N THR A 914 12.07 35.35 -2.60
CA THR A 914 13.08 34.29 -2.74
C THR A 914 12.97 33.34 -1.56
N TYR A 915 13.72 32.25 -1.58
CA TYR A 915 13.66 31.26 -0.52
C TYR A 915 15.06 30.72 -0.23
N ASP A 916 15.32 30.41 1.04
CA ASP A 916 16.59 29.85 1.48
C ASP A 916 16.66 28.33 1.31
N ASP A 917 17.82 27.74 1.66
CA ASP A 917 18.04 26.29 1.60
C ASP A 917 17.09 25.48 2.49
N SER A 918 16.44 26.13 3.47
CA SER A 918 15.52 25.51 4.43
C SER A 918 14.06 25.59 4.04
N TRP A 919 13.69 26.36 3.01
CA TRP A 919 12.27 26.48 2.67
C TRP A 919 11.68 27.88 2.71
N GLU A 920 12.32 28.76 3.50
CA GLU A 920 11.62 29.84 4.20
C GLU A 920 11.57 31.09 3.32
N PRO A 921 10.39 31.73 3.15
CA PRO A 921 10.24 32.88 2.29
C PRO A 921 11.08 34.06 2.79
N GLN A 922 11.84 34.62 1.87
CA GLN A 922 12.66 35.81 2.07
C GLN A 922 12.08 36.93 1.21
N GLU A 923 11.55 37.95 1.88
CA GLU A 923 11.07 39.18 1.23
C GLU A 923 12.27 39.95 0.64
N GLY A 924 12.27 40.10 -0.68
CA GLY A 924 13.29 40.81 -1.45
C GLY A 924 12.97 42.29 -1.68
N PRO A 925 13.48 42.89 -2.77
CA PRO A 925 13.10 44.24 -3.18
C PRO A 925 11.71 44.31 -3.82
N VAL A 926 11.09 45.50 -3.74
CA VAL A 926 9.86 45.84 -4.46
C VAL A 926 10.20 46.43 -5.83
N PHE A 927 9.47 46.01 -6.85
CA PHE A 927 9.53 46.54 -8.21
C PHE A 927 8.20 47.18 -8.58
N THR A 928 8.25 48.23 -9.40
CA THR A 928 7.05 48.92 -9.90
C THR A 928 7.13 49.01 -11.42
N GLY A 929 6.09 48.53 -12.10
CA GLY A 929 5.85 48.76 -13.52
C GLY A 929 4.78 49.82 -13.72
N THR A 930 4.91 50.68 -14.72
CA THR A 930 3.88 51.68 -15.08
C THR A 930 3.42 51.51 -16.51
N VAL A 931 2.12 51.54 -16.72
CA VAL A 931 1.46 51.43 -18.03
C VAL A 931 0.76 52.74 -18.34
N ARG A 932 0.97 53.25 -19.56
CA ARG A 932 0.32 54.46 -20.07
C ARG A 932 -0.56 54.12 -21.25
N ASP A 933 -1.66 54.84 -21.40
CA ASP A 933 -2.51 54.77 -22.59
C ASP A 933 -1.71 54.80 -23.89
N ALA A 934 -2.14 53.97 -24.83
CA ALA A 934 -1.69 54.09 -26.21
C ALA A 934 -2.24 55.39 -26.84
N PRO A 935 -1.39 56.20 -27.50
CA PRO A 935 -1.83 57.42 -28.16
C PRO A 935 -2.75 57.19 -29.36
#